data_AF-A0A0D2K7S0-F1
#
_entry.id   AF-A0A0D2K7S0-F1
#
_cell.length_a   1.000
_cell.length_b   1.000
_cell.length_c   1.000
_cell.angle_alpha   90.00
_cell.angle_beta   90.00
_cell.angle_gamma   90.00
#
_symmetry.space_group_name_H-M   'P 1'
#
loop_
_entity.id
_entity.type
_entity.pdbx_description
1 polymer ?
#
loop_
_entity_poly.entity_id
_entity_poly.type
_entity_poly.pdbx_seq_one_letter_code
_entity_poly.pdbx_strand_id
1 'polypeptide(L)'
;MVQSQIVHPNVQVTEITREFCSAASKLAGGKLVKDEHFTLYEAVSALEIGDPKMDSGCTAFDAESDEEFDPARAVSAEEIIWLMDQLMYREVAWHMGYPLSQTLFTSIHLERLLWPQPKQFSDACFWRDRPSTRDAPSLLHTVFQSYCVGLIKCCDLVLSMVASQHFYEEEDFAPQIYNRPLLHDFSVGEVMDSLEEAHGFVQKSNLSQPLKRALKDRIDARSAFLRLFHSCELRERPASSTLEADLALIKAIEETSILGRPTPNVAFTLKMQRGLASSVPPRPMIVIEKEKSFSFFNQLLTDTTTAFQMLDITCSSDLLVAYQTFMAQISQPAVYVRALLQSFLNIDNMVLGQYNINHFITQDMHSLTLPSALPLGSNSREIEDLPEDQQIDLDSQVDLFLNRCGQSFINLFRTYCLNRCRVRRSMYHAALEWDQIQAEAEDLDAFVQSVLDEQPIPYPNSEEPTFSYSFSSWVYHYKLIQLRTILQMGFELSIYAPHEFTEMYWYLSFLSNSHLSHLERISFFVSSSRQVDARRRDEVQITLKRLYRYFTWLKATEAMAKALHRVFAVIQRHGNLRKPSPAYASDHLRYELRMRPFLNLSIPEPIDFDVAQQSLSLQDLPDESVLEQASSLVQTARKAWEEVLRSGWESKPLRPTDPKAGTEGTGRSKTVAPIVDSEWTQDVRSAMKACIGTAIAIAALSKALKVSGNTAKGTGIPSLKVVIPPVGDRDRWHVAWPVPKISS
;
A
#
# COMPACT_ATOMS: atom_id res chain seq x y z
N MET A 1 -20.89 37.83 50.47
CA MET A 1 -21.68 38.04 49.24
C MET A 1 -20.70 38.24 48.12
N VAL A 2 -20.59 37.27 47.22
CA VAL A 2 -19.77 37.41 46.03
C VAL A 2 -20.51 38.37 45.10
N GLN A 3 -19.92 39.52 44.79
CA GLN A 3 -20.54 40.48 43.88
C GLN A 3 -20.35 39.99 42.45
N SER A 4 -21.45 39.66 41.77
CA SER A 4 -21.40 39.35 40.36
C SER A 4 -21.18 40.61 39.53
N GLN A 5 -20.33 40.52 38.51
CA GLN A 5 -20.07 41.58 37.55
C GLN A 5 -20.77 41.26 36.22
N ILE A 6 -21.48 42.23 35.65
CA ILE A 6 -22.05 42.13 34.31
C ILE A 6 -20.97 42.54 33.31
N VAL A 7 -20.54 41.61 32.46
CA VAL A 7 -19.45 41.82 31.47
C VAL A 7 -20.01 42.01 30.06
N HIS A 8 -21.20 41.44 29.79
CA HIS A 8 -21.97 41.60 28.57
C HIS A 8 -23.47 41.55 28.95
N PRO A 9 -24.42 42.15 28.19
CA PRO A 9 -25.84 42.15 28.53
C PRO A 9 -26.44 40.79 28.92
N ASN A 10 -25.88 39.70 28.40
CA ASN A 10 -26.32 38.32 28.66
C ASN A 10 -25.30 37.46 29.44
N VAL A 11 -24.22 38.06 29.97
CA VAL A 11 -23.15 37.34 30.68
C VAL A 11 -22.87 37.99 32.02
N GLN A 12 -23.26 37.30 33.08
CA GLN A 12 -22.97 37.63 34.47
C GLN A 12 -21.85 36.71 34.98
N VAL A 13 -20.76 37.28 35.48
CA VAL A 13 -19.60 36.55 35.98
C VAL A 13 -19.51 36.70 37.49
N THR A 14 -19.20 35.61 38.19
CA THR A 14 -19.03 35.57 39.66
C THR A 14 -17.68 34.95 39.96
N GLU A 15 -16.84 35.66 40.74
CA GLU A 15 -15.49 35.22 41.10
C GLU A 15 -15.54 34.19 42.24
N ILE A 16 -14.95 32.99 42.05
CA ILE A 16 -15.06 31.87 43.02
C ILE A 16 -13.71 31.29 43.45
N THR A 17 -12.59 31.98 43.17
CA THR A 17 -11.24 31.47 43.44
C THR A 17 -11.03 31.20 44.92
N ARG A 18 -11.51 32.07 45.82
CA ARG A 18 -11.35 31.87 47.28
C ARG A 18 -12.10 30.63 47.77
N GLU A 19 -13.36 30.48 47.38
CA GLU A 19 -14.21 29.35 47.72
C GLU A 19 -13.62 28.04 47.17
N PHE A 20 -13.15 28.06 45.92
CA PHE A 20 -12.54 26.91 45.26
C PHE A 20 -11.23 26.49 45.95
N CYS A 21 -10.30 27.42 46.21
CA CYS A 21 -9.06 27.12 46.93
C CYS A 21 -9.32 26.59 48.35
N SER A 22 -10.32 27.14 49.06
CA SER A 22 -10.71 26.64 50.38
C SER A 22 -11.25 25.21 50.32
N ALA A 23 -12.08 24.87 49.33
CA ALA A 23 -12.57 23.52 49.14
C ALA A 23 -11.45 22.54 48.75
N ALA A 24 -10.58 22.92 47.81
CA ALA A 24 -9.45 22.10 47.37
C ALA A 24 -8.46 21.78 48.50
N SER A 25 -8.21 22.74 49.41
CA SER A 25 -7.31 22.54 50.57
C SER A 25 -7.76 21.45 51.55
N LYS A 26 -9.02 21.02 51.48
CA LYS A 26 -9.58 19.95 52.33
C LYS A 26 -9.35 18.54 51.75
N LEU A 27 -8.83 18.43 50.52
CA LEU A 27 -8.55 17.14 49.89
C LEU A 27 -7.27 16.51 50.47
N ALA A 28 -7.34 15.22 50.80
CA ALA A 28 -6.17 14.45 51.20
C ALA A 28 -5.28 14.10 50.00
N GLY A 29 -3.98 13.87 50.24
CA GLY A 29 -3.04 13.43 49.21
C GLY A 29 -3.52 12.14 48.52
N GLY A 30 -3.45 12.10 47.19
CA GLY A 30 -3.93 10.97 46.38
C GLY A 30 -5.44 10.96 46.11
N LYS A 31 -6.19 11.98 46.54
CA LYS A 31 -7.61 12.15 46.17
C LYS A 31 -7.74 13.04 44.93
N LEU A 32 -8.68 12.68 44.06
CA LEU A 32 -9.05 13.43 42.88
C LEU A 32 -10.57 13.59 42.86
N VAL A 33 -11.05 14.82 42.65
CA VAL A 33 -12.47 15.10 42.41
C VAL A 33 -12.67 15.12 40.90
N LYS A 34 -13.49 14.20 40.40
CA LYS A 34 -13.85 14.08 38.99
C LYS A 34 -15.27 13.51 38.90
N ASP A 35 -15.86 13.56 37.72
CA ASP A 35 -17.07 12.79 37.43
C ASP A 35 -16.81 11.29 37.60
N GLU A 36 -17.84 10.52 37.95
CA GLU A 36 -17.73 9.07 38.14
C GLU A 36 -17.27 8.37 36.84
N HIS A 37 -17.78 8.81 35.69
CA HIS A 37 -17.53 8.21 34.37
C HIS A 37 -16.24 8.71 33.71
N PHE A 38 -15.70 9.86 34.10
CA PHE A 38 -14.45 10.38 33.54
C PHE A 38 -13.28 9.46 33.90
N THR A 39 -12.52 8.97 32.92
CA THR A 39 -11.38 8.08 33.19
C THR A 39 -10.06 8.84 33.20
N LEU A 40 -9.11 8.43 34.05
CA LEU A 40 -7.77 9.03 34.03
C LEU A 40 -7.00 8.75 32.74
N TYR A 41 -7.43 7.77 31.95
CA TYR A 41 -6.89 7.52 30.62
C TYR A 41 -7.23 8.66 29.65
N GLU A 42 -8.44 9.20 29.71
CA GLU A 42 -8.85 10.37 28.93
C GLU A 42 -8.04 11.62 29.28
N ALA A 43 -7.60 11.75 30.53
CA ALA A 43 -6.76 12.87 30.97
C ALA A 43 -5.34 12.85 30.37
N VAL A 44 -4.87 11.72 29.84
CA VAL A 44 -3.50 11.59 29.28
C VAL A 44 -3.31 12.43 28.01
N SER A 45 -4.39 12.78 27.30
CA SER A 45 -4.35 13.63 26.11
C SER A 45 -4.60 15.12 26.39
N ALA A 46 -4.75 15.51 27.66
CA ALA A 46 -5.01 16.90 28.02
C ALA A 46 -3.81 17.81 27.70
N LEU A 47 -4.12 19.03 27.25
CA LEU A 47 -3.11 20.10 27.09
C LEU A 47 -2.87 20.81 28.42
N GLU A 48 -1.64 21.24 28.64
CA GLU A 48 -1.24 21.98 29.84
C GLU A 48 -0.95 23.44 29.49
N ILE A 49 -1.80 24.35 29.97
CA ILE A 49 -1.64 25.79 29.76
C ILE A 49 -0.38 26.28 30.48
N GLY A 50 0.44 27.06 29.80
CA GLY A 50 1.70 27.56 30.32
C GLY A 50 2.90 26.61 30.14
N ASP A 51 2.69 25.34 29.78
CA ASP A 51 3.79 24.47 29.36
C ASP A 51 4.17 24.78 27.90
N PRO A 52 5.41 25.21 27.61
CA PRO A 52 5.81 25.62 26.26
C PRO A 52 5.76 24.52 25.17
N LYS A 53 5.68 23.23 25.54
CA LYS A 53 5.54 22.12 24.59
C LYS A 53 4.09 21.71 24.37
N MET A 54 3.19 22.00 25.32
CA MET A 54 1.79 21.61 25.27
C MET A 54 0.85 22.77 24.90
N ASP A 55 1.27 24.01 25.17
CA ASP A 55 0.48 25.22 24.94
C ASP A 55 0.96 25.96 23.69
N SER A 56 0.15 25.91 22.63
CA SER A 56 0.42 26.66 21.39
C SER A 56 0.38 28.19 21.59
N GLY A 57 -0.40 28.66 22.57
CA GLY A 57 -0.49 30.07 22.96
C GLY A 57 0.72 30.58 23.75
N CYS A 58 1.61 29.69 24.19
CA CYS A 58 2.82 30.08 24.92
C CYS A 58 3.79 30.84 23.99
N THR A 59 4.24 32.00 24.45
CA THR A 59 5.19 32.88 23.73
C THR A 59 6.63 32.73 24.21
N ALA A 60 6.89 31.84 25.18
CA ALA A 60 8.20 31.69 25.81
C ALA A 60 9.34 31.29 24.85
N PHE A 61 8.99 30.73 23.68
CA PHE A 61 9.94 30.34 22.64
C PHE A 61 9.78 31.12 21.33
N ASP A 62 9.00 32.21 21.32
CA ASP A 62 8.99 33.09 20.16
C ASP A 62 10.36 33.76 20.04
N ALA A 63 10.98 33.65 18.85
CA ALA A 63 12.18 34.43 18.58
C ALA A 63 11.83 35.92 18.66
N GLU A 64 12.57 36.68 19.49
CA GLU A 64 12.37 38.12 19.68
C GLU A 64 12.55 38.94 18.38
N SER A 65 13.13 38.33 17.34
CA SER A 65 13.52 38.97 16.07
C SER A 65 12.52 38.82 14.91
N ASP A 66 11.37 38.18 15.11
CA ASP A 66 10.37 38.01 14.05
C ASP A 66 9.63 39.34 13.81
N GLU A 67 10.16 40.21 12.96
CA GLU A 67 9.39 41.31 12.38
C GLU A 67 8.13 40.76 11.70
N GLU A 68 6.98 41.38 11.94
CA GLU A 68 5.71 40.96 11.35
C GLU A 68 5.81 41.02 9.82
N PHE A 69 5.71 39.85 9.18
CA PHE A 69 5.79 39.74 7.72
C PHE A 69 4.54 40.38 7.10
N ASP A 70 4.72 41.44 6.33
CA ASP A 70 3.62 42.02 5.55
C ASP A 70 3.40 41.19 4.26
N PRO A 71 2.30 40.42 4.16
CA PRO A 71 1.99 39.64 2.96
C PRO A 71 1.68 40.54 1.75
N ALA A 72 1.53 41.85 1.98
CA ALA A 72 1.29 42.85 0.96
C ALA A 72 2.55 43.43 0.32
N ARG A 73 3.74 43.13 0.87
CA ARG A 73 4.99 43.77 0.46
C ARG A 73 5.28 43.50 -1.01
N ALA A 74 5.91 44.44 -1.71
CA ALA A 74 6.49 44.15 -3.02
C ALA A 74 7.55 43.05 -2.88
N VAL A 75 7.42 41.99 -3.68
CA VAL A 75 8.31 40.82 -3.70
C VAL A 75 8.99 40.72 -5.06
N SER A 76 10.28 40.43 -5.09
CA SER A 76 11.01 40.25 -6.35
C SER A 76 10.68 38.92 -7.02
N ALA A 77 11.01 38.77 -8.30
CA ALA A 77 10.80 37.50 -9.02
C ALA A 77 11.59 36.34 -8.38
N GLU A 78 12.82 36.60 -7.93
CA GLU A 78 13.69 35.64 -7.23
C GLU A 78 13.08 35.21 -5.90
N GLU A 79 12.48 36.15 -5.15
CA GLU A 79 11.80 35.85 -3.89
C GLU A 79 10.53 35.01 -4.13
N ILE A 80 9.76 35.29 -5.20
CA ILE A 80 8.59 34.47 -5.58
C ILE A 80 9.01 33.05 -5.98
N ILE A 81 10.08 32.91 -6.77
CA ILE A 81 10.63 31.59 -7.14
C ILE A 81 10.95 30.79 -5.88
N TRP A 82 11.62 31.41 -4.91
CA TRP A 82 11.93 30.75 -3.64
C TRP A 82 10.69 30.39 -2.84
N LEU A 83 9.70 31.27 -2.74
CA LEU A 83 8.45 31.00 -2.04
C LEU A 83 7.68 29.82 -2.66
N MET A 84 7.59 29.76 -4.00
CA MET A 84 6.97 28.64 -4.72
C MET A 84 7.70 27.33 -4.43
N ASP A 85 9.03 27.31 -4.48
CA ASP A 85 9.83 26.11 -4.19
C ASP A 85 9.64 25.65 -2.73
N GLN A 86 9.65 26.58 -1.77
CA GLN A 86 9.41 26.28 -0.36
C GLN A 86 8.01 25.70 -0.09
N LEU A 87 7.00 26.14 -0.84
CA LEU A 87 5.66 25.57 -0.80
C LEU A 87 5.62 24.16 -1.38
N MET A 88 6.27 23.93 -2.53
CA MET A 88 6.39 22.59 -3.13
C MET A 88 7.04 21.59 -2.15
N TYR A 89 8.09 21.98 -1.44
CA TYR A 89 8.76 21.08 -0.50
C TYR A 89 7.89 20.72 0.73
N ARG A 90 7.01 21.64 1.14
CA ARG A 90 6.03 21.42 2.22
C ARG A 90 4.80 20.63 1.73
N GLU A 91 4.41 20.81 0.48
CA GLU A 91 3.40 19.97 -0.17
C GLU A 91 3.85 18.50 -0.20
N VAL A 92 5.12 18.24 -0.53
CA VAL A 92 5.68 16.88 -0.44
C VAL A 92 5.62 16.34 0.98
N ALA A 93 5.95 17.15 2.00
CA ALA A 93 5.83 16.73 3.39
C ALA A 93 4.38 16.31 3.72
N TRP A 94 3.39 17.07 3.27
CA TRP A 94 1.99 16.73 3.50
C TRP A 94 1.58 15.43 2.78
N HIS A 95 2.00 15.23 1.54
CA HIS A 95 1.79 13.96 0.83
C HIS A 95 2.47 12.76 1.51
N MET A 96 3.55 12.98 2.27
CA MET A 96 4.22 11.96 3.09
C MET A 96 3.53 11.70 4.44
N GLY A 97 2.39 12.35 4.71
CA GLY A 97 1.56 12.10 5.89
C GLY A 97 1.76 13.08 7.04
N TYR A 98 2.63 14.09 6.90
CA TYR A 98 2.77 15.14 7.92
C TYR A 98 1.55 16.09 7.91
N PRO A 99 0.97 16.47 9.07
CA PRO A 99 -0.17 17.38 9.14
C PRO A 99 0.04 18.73 8.45
N LEU A 100 -1.05 19.33 7.94
CA LEU A 100 -1.04 20.66 7.33
C LEU A 100 -0.49 21.74 8.27
N SER A 101 -0.77 21.64 9.57
CA SER A 101 -0.27 22.54 10.62
C SER A 101 1.26 22.59 10.72
N GLN A 102 1.96 21.51 10.35
CA GLN A 102 3.42 21.42 10.35
C GLN A 102 4.03 21.78 8.99
N THR A 103 3.22 21.84 7.93
CA THR A 103 3.68 21.92 6.54
C THR A 103 3.13 23.19 5.88
N LEU A 104 2.10 23.10 5.04
CA LEU A 104 1.57 24.20 4.24
C LEU A 104 0.94 25.31 5.08
N PHE A 105 0.27 25.00 6.19
CA PHE A 105 -0.35 26.02 7.06
C PHE A 105 0.66 26.78 7.91
N THR A 106 1.95 26.53 7.75
CA THR A 106 3.00 27.43 8.26
C THR A 106 3.15 28.68 7.39
N SER A 107 2.63 28.68 6.16
CA SER A 107 2.69 29.82 5.24
C SER A 107 1.69 30.91 5.60
N ILE A 108 2.20 32.12 5.84
CA ILE A 108 1.37 33.31 6.10
C ILE A 108 0.48 33.63 4.89
N HIS A 109 1.00 33.40 3.68
CA HIS A 109 0.25 33.65 2.44
C HIS A 109 -0.95 32.72 2.30
N LEU A 110 -0.79 31.41 2.58
CA LEU A 110 -1.89 30.47 2.51
C LEU A 110 -2.94 30.74 3.58
N GLU A 111 -2.51 31.15 4.78
CA GLU A 111 -3.43 31.57 5.84
C GLU A 111 -4.36 32.70 5.36
N ARG A 112 -3.80 33.75 4.74
CA ARG A 112 -4.60 34.89 4.25
C ARG A 112 -5.55 34.55 3.12
N LEU A 113 -5.23 33.54 2.32
CA LEU A 113 -6.13 33.04 1.28
C LEU A 113 -7.29 32.24 1.87
N LEU A 114 -7.08 31.54 2.98
CA LEU A 114 -8.05 30.62 3.59
C LEU A 114 -8.86 31.23 4.73
N TRP A 115 -8.36 32.28 5.38
CA TRP A 115 -8.97 32.87 6.57
C TRP A 115 -9.11 34.40 6.48
N PRO A 116 -10.30 34.96 6.79
CA PRO A 116 -11.59 34.28 6.95
C PRO A 116 -11.97 33.45 5.70
N GLN A 117 -12.88 32.47 5.83
CA GLN A 117 -13.27 31.65 4.67
C GLN A 117 -13.77 32.55 3.51
N PRO A 118 -13.17 32.47 2.30
CA PRO A 118 -13.62 33.24 1.15
C PRO A 118 -15.02 32.81 0.72
N LYS A 119 -15.90 33.78 0.42
CA LYS A 119 -17.27 33.51 -0.07
C LYS A 119 -17.35 33.59 -1.59
N GLN A 120 -16.51 34.42 -2.19
CA GLN A 120 -16.30 34.53 -3.62
C GLN A 120 -14.83 34.23 -3.93
N PHE A 121 -14.54 33.79 -5.16
CA PHE A 121 -13.17 33.46 -5.55
C PHE A 121 -12.23 34.68 -5.43
N SER A 122 -12.74 35.87 -5.76
CA SER A 122 -12.02 37.14 -5.62
C SER A 122 -11.74 37.58 -4.18
N ASP A 123 -12.36 36.93 -3.18
CA ASP A 123 -12.07 37.16 -1.76
C ASP A 123 -10.78 36.46 -1.34
N ALA A 124 -10.36 35.40 -2.04
CA ALA A 124 -9.12 34.67 -1.79
C ALA A 124 -7.90 35.50 -2.26
N CYS A 125 -7.57 36.53 -1.48
CA CYS A 125 -6.47 37.46 -1.76
C CYS A 125 -5.62 37.76 -0.53
N PHE A 126 -4.37 38.21 -0.73
CA PHE A 126 -3.47 38.55 0.39
C PHE A 126 -3.85 39.84 1.13
N TRP A 127 -4.73 40.68 0.57
CA TRP A 127 -5.00 42.06 1.03
C TRP A 127 -6.46 42.31 1.46
N ARG A 128 -7.11 41.36 2.12
CA ARG A 128 -8.52 41.49 2.52
C ARG A 128 -8.84 42.76 3.33
N ASP A 129 -7.87 43.24 4.11
CA ASP A 129 -8.01 44.41 4.98
C ASP A 129 -7.69 45.76 4.29
N ARG A 130 -7.22 45.74 3.02
CA ARG A 130 -6.78 46.93 2.26
C ARG A 130 -7.32 46.89 0.82
N PRO A 131 -8.59 47.23 0.58
CA PRO A 131 -9.19 47.18 -0.76
C PRO A 131 -8.54 48.15 -1.77
N SER A 132 -7.90 49.23 -1.30
CA SER A 132 -7.22 50.23 -2.15
C SER A 132 -5.94 49.74 -2.83
N THR A 133 -5.42 48.54 -2.49
CA THR A 133 -4.27 47.92 -3.16
C THR A 133 -4.67 46.89 -4.23
N ARG A 134 -5.98 46.71 -4.51
CA ARG A 134 -6.48 45.75 -5.53
C ARG A 134 -6.09 46.08 -6.97
N ASP A 135 -5.75 47.34 -7.29
CA ASP A 135 -5.93 47.84 -8.66
C ASP A 135 -4.69 47.73 -9.59
N ALA A 136 -3.52 47.31 -9.10
CA ALA A 136 -2.32 47.18 -9.94
C ALA A 136 -1.86 45.71 -10.07
N PRO A 137 -1.93 45.12 -11.29
CA PRO A 137 -1.34 43.81 -11.57
C PRO A 137 0.13 43.78 -11.18
N SER A 138 0.52 42.80 -10.36
CA SER A 138 1.89 42.63 -9.88
C SER A 138 2.28 41.16 -9.90
N LEU A 139 3.58 40.86 -9.83
CA LEU A 139 4.03 39.47 -9.72
C LEU A 139 3.46 38.79 -8.47
N LEU A 140 3.29 39.52 -7.37
CA LEU A 140 2.72 38.95 -6.16
C LEU A 140 1.23 38.59 -6.35
N HIS A 141 0.43 39.53 -6.87
CA HIS A 141 -1.02 39.37 -7.04
C HIS A 141 -1.37 38.43 -8.19
N THR A 142 -0.80 38.64 -9.38
CA THR A 142 -1.21 37.91 -10.58
C THR A 142 -0.47 36.58 -10.74
N VAL A 143 0.72 36.41 -10.15
CA VAL A 143 1.53 35.20 -10.34
C VAL A 143 1.58 34.33 -9.09
N PHE A 144 2.05 34.88 -7.97
CA PHE A 144 2.23 34.08 -6.76
C PHE A 144 0.89 33.69 -6.10
N GLN A 145 -0.10 34.59 -6.07
CA GLN A 145 -1.44 34.29 -5.56
C GLN A 145 -2.11 33.17 -6.37
N SER A 146 -2.13 33.28 -7.71
CA SER A 146 -2.70 32.26 -8.60
C SER A 146 -2.03 30.91 -8.40
N TYR A 147 -0.71 30.87 -8.26
CA TYR A 147 0.03 29.66 -7.92
C TYR A 147 -0.41 29.07 -6.56
N CYS A 148 -0.54 29.91 -5.51
CA CYS A 148 -0.97 29.47 -4.19
C CYS A 148 -2.40 28.93 -4.19
N VAL A 149 -3.32 29.59 -4.90
CA VAL A 149 -4.71 29.12 -5.08
C VAL A 149 -4.74 27.79 -5.83
N GLY A 150 -3.94 27.66 -6.90
CA GLY A 150 -3.72 26.40 -7.61
C GLY A 150 -3.22 25.27 -6.69
N LEU A 151 -2.25 25.58 -5.84
CA LEU A 151 -1.71 24.64 -4.85
C LEU A 151 -2.78 24.20 -3.84
N ILE A 152 -3.54 25.14 -3.29
CA ILE A 152 -4.63 24.83 -2.35
C ILE A 152 -5.67 23.93 -3.03
N LYS A 153 -6.05 24.21 -4.28
CA LYS A 153 -7.02 23.37 -5.00
C LYS A 153 -6.46 21.99 -5.34
N CYS A 154 -5.17 21.86 -5.64
CA CYS A 154 -4.53 20.55 -5.74
C CYS A 154 -4.65 19.77 -4.42
N CYS A 155 -4.42 20.43 -3.28
CA CYS A 155 -4.57 19.81 -1.97
C CYS A 155 -6.02 19.37 -1.69
N ASP A 156 -7.02 20.18 -2.08
CA ASP A 156 -8.44 19.80 -2.00
C ASP A 156 -8.75 18.51 -2.76
N LEU A 157 -8.30 18.41 -4.02
CA LEU A 157 -8.51 17.20 -4.84
C LEU A 157 -7.80 15.97 -4.26
N VAL A 158 -6.58 16.15 -3.76
CA VAL A 158 -5.82 15.08 -3.09
C VAL A 158 -6.54 14.62 -1.82
N LEU A 159 -7.00 15.56 -0.98
CA LEU A 159 -7.72 15.28 0.25
C LEU A 159 -9.04 14.55 -0.06
N SER A 160 -9.82 15.02 -1.04
CA SER A 160 -11.06 14.40 -1.48
C SER A 160 -10.85 12.94 -1.92
N MET A 161 -9.84 12.70 -2.77
CA MET A 161 -9.48 11.35 -3.22
C MET A 161 -9.10 10.44 -2.05
N VAL A 162 -8.18 10.87 -1.18
CA VAL A 162 -7.71 10.05 -0.05
C VAL A 162 -8.83 9.79 0.95
N ALA A 163 -9.60 10.82 1.32
CA ALA A 163 -10.69 10.72 2.29
C ALA A 163 -11.87 9.87 1.79
N SER A 164 -12.03 9.71 0.47
CA SER A 164 -13.04 8.84 -0.12
C SER A 164 -12.68 7.34 -0.08
N GLN A 165 -11.45 6.99 0.28
CA GLN A 165 -10.91 5.63 0.23
C GLN A 165 -10.42 5.16 1.60
N HIS A 166 -10.04 3.89 1.71
CA HIS A 166 -9.54 3.36 2.98
C HIS A 166 -8.08 3.76 3.21
N PHE A 167 -7.82 4.46 4.31
CA PHE A 167 -6.49 4.82 4.80
C PHE A 167 -6.49 4.86 6.34
N TYR A 168 -5.31 4.86 6.95
CA TYR A 168 -5.16 5.05 8.39
C TYR A 168 -4.74 6.49 8.72
N GLU A 169 -5.61 7.22 9.41
CA GLU A 169 -5.33 8.57 9.87
C GLU A 169 -4.11 8.62 10.79
N GLU A 170 -3.30 9.67 10.66
CA GLU A 170 -2.06 9.91 11.40
C GLU A 170 -0.95 8.83 11.23
N GLU A 171 -1.19 7.81 10.40
CA GLU A 171 -0.20 6.80 10.00
C GLU A 171 0.13 6.91 8.50
N ASP A 172 -0.90 6.89 7.65
CA ASP A 172 -0.78 7.03 6.20
C ASP A 172 -0.88 8.49 5.74
N PHE A 173 -1.80 9.23 6.35
CA PHE A 173 -2.16 10.60 5.94
C PHE A 173 -2.81 11.37 7.08
N ALA A 174 -2.62 12.68 7.09
CA ALA A 174 -3.22 13.59 8.05
C ALA A 174 -4.30 14.46 7.34
N PRO A 175 -5.59 14.09 7.43
CA PRO A 175 -6.67 14.76 6.71
C PRO A 175 -7.12 16.09 7.36
N GLN A 176 -6.63 16.38 8.57
CA GLN A 176 -7.09 17.51 9.38
C GLN A 176 -6.81 18.86 8.70
N ILE A 177 -7.87 19.63 8.45
CA ILE A 177 -7.82 20.97 7.86
C ILE A 177 -8.01 22.12 8.87
N TYR A 178 -8.17 21.84 10.17
CA TYR A 178 -8.18 22.84 11.24
C TYR A 178 -9.16 24.02 11.04
N ASN A 179 -10.36 23.74 10.51
CA ASN A 179 -11.35 24.75 10.10
C ASN A 179 -10.79 25.78 9.10
N ARG A 180 -10.00 25.30 8.13
CA ARG A 180 -9.53 26.05 6.95
C ARG A 180 -9.94 25.29 5.68
N PRO A 181 -11.19 25.45 5.19
CA PRO A 181 -11.66 24.77 3.97
C PRO A 181 -10.76 25.08 2.77
N LEU A 182 -10.30 24.05 2.06
CA LEU A 182 -9.31 24.17 0.99
C LEU A 182 -9.89 24.65 -0.35
N LEU A 183 -10.66 25.75 -0.36
CA LEU A 183 -11.30 26.27 -1.58
C LEU A 183 -12.19 25.23 -2.29
N HIS A 184 -12.78 24.31 -1.52
CA HIS A 184 -13.61 23.22 -2.02
C HIS A 184 -14.79 23.72 -2.88
N ASP A 185 -15.40 24.83 -2.46
CA ASP A 185 -16.58 25.43 -3.09
C ASP A 185 -16.31 26.05 -4.47
N PHE A 186 -15.04 26.22 -4.86
CA PHE A 186 -14.65 26.81 -6.14
C PHE A 186 -14.28 25.74 -7.17
N SER A 187 -14.66 25.97 -8.43
CA SER A 187 -14.44 25.00 -9.50
C SER A 187 -12.97 24.92 -9.92
N VAL A 188 -12.57 23.77 -10.47
CA VAL A 188 -11.23 23.62 -11.06
C VAL A 188 -11.04 24.59 -12.24
N GLY A 189 -12.10 24.88 -12.99
CA GLY A 189 -12.08 25.84 -14.11
C GLY A 189 -11.67 27.26 -13.68
N GLU A 190 -12.29 27.81 -12.64
CA GLU A 190 -11.95 29.16 -12.13
C GLU A 190 -10.49 29.27 -11.70
N VAL A 191 -9.95 28.22 -11.09
CA VAL A 191 -8.55 28.17 -10.67
C VAL A 191 -7.60 28.06 -11.87
N MET A 192 -7.98 27.27 -12.88
CA MET A 192 -7.21 27.15 -14.12
C MET A 192 -7.16 28.47 -14.90
N ASP A 193 -8.27 29.21 -14.97
CA ASP A 193 -8.32 30.54 -15.60
C ASP A 193 -7.36 31.52 -14.90
N SER A 194 -7.30 31.48 -13.56
CA SER A 194 -6.37 32.29 -12.76
C SER A 194 -4.89 31.95 -13.02
N LEU A 195 -4.57 30.67 -13.24
CA LEU A 195 -3.22 30.23 -13.60
C LEU A 195 -2.85 30.61 -15.04
N GLU A 196 -3.81 30.57 -15.98
CA GLU A 196 -3.58 31.00 -17.36
C GLU A 196 -3.36 32.52 -17.45
N GLU A 197 -4.08 33.31 -16.66
CA GLU A 197 -3.83 34.74 -16.51
C GLU A 197 -2.40 35.00 -15.99
N ALA A 198 -1.97 34.24 -14.97
CA ALA A 198 -0.63 34.31 -14.41
C ALA A 198 0.44 34.02 -15.47
N HIS A 199 0.24 32.95 -16.26
CA HIS A 199 1.12 32.56 -17.35
C HIS A 199 1.24 33.68 -18.40
N GLY A 200 0.10 34.22 -18.84
CA GLY A 200 0.05 35.34 -19.80
C GLY A 200 0.71 36.61 -19.28
N PHE A 201 0.59 36.89 -17.98
CA PHE A 201 1.23 38.03 -17.32
C PHE A 201 2.76 37.90 -17.29
N VAL A 202 3.29 36.73 -16.90
CA VAL A 202 4.74 36.47 -16.89
C VAL A 202 5.33 36.64 -18.29
N GLN A 203 4.63 36.14 -19.32
CA GLN A 203 5.08 36.25 -20.71
C GLN A 203 5.24 37.71 -21.17
N LYS A 204 4.31 38.59 -20.78
CA LYS A 204 4.29 40.03 -21.12
C LYS A 204 5.16 40.90 -20.21
N SER A 205 5.67 40.37 -19.10
CA SER A 205 6.47 41.13 -18.13
C SER A 205 7.81 41.64 -18.71
N ASN A 206 8.45 42.61 -18.05
CA ASN A 206 9.79 43.11 -18.43
C ASN A 206 10.94 42.37 -17.72
N LEU A 207 10.69 41.16 -17.20
CA LEU A 207 11.69 40.36 -16.50
C LEU A 207 12.77 39.79 -17.44
N SER A 208 13.92 39.42 -16.88
CA SER A 208 14.96 38.71 -17.62
C SER A 208 14.48 37.34 -18.09
N GLN A 209 15.00 36.85 -19.22
CA GLN A 209 14.57 35.59 -19.80
C GLN A 209 14.69 34.37 -18.84
N PRO A 210 15.75 34.25 -18.02
CA PRO A 210 15.84 33.17 -17.04
C PRO A 210 14.74 33.22 -15.97
N LEU A 211 14.41 34.40 -15.44
CA LEU A 211 13.37 34.57 -14.42
C LEU A 211 11.97 34.35 -15.00
N LYS A 212 11.72 34.83 -16.23
CA LYS A 212 10.46 34.54 -16.94
C LYS A 212 10.24 33.04 -17.09
N ARG A 213 11.27 32.33 -17.55
CA ARG A 213 11.20 30.88 -17.73
C ARG A 213 10.97 30.16 -16.40
N ALA A 214 11.71 30.51 -15.36
CA ALA A 214 11.58 29.88 -14.04
C ALA A 214 10.19 30.07 -13.41
N LEU A 215 9.61 31.28 -13.52
CA LEU A 215 8.24 31.53 -13.04
C LEU A 215 7.20 30.78 -13.89
N LYS A 216 7.36 30.82 -15.21
CA LYS A 216 6.47 30.11 -16.15
C LYS A 216 6.46 28.61 -15.87
N ASP A 217 7.63 27.97 -15.77
CA ASP A 217 7.73 26.52 -15.56
C ASP A 217 7.00 26.08 -14.26
N ARG A 218 7.04 26.92 -13.21
CA ARG A 218 6.31 26.67 -11.94
C ARG A 218 4.80 26.82 -12.06
N ILE A 219 4.31 27.82 -12.81
CA ILE A 219 2.88 27.99 -13.09
C ILE A 219 2.38 26.82 -13.95
N ASP A 220 3.11 26.48 -15.01
CA ASP A 220 2.77 25.40 -15.93
C ASP A 220 2.74 24.05 -15.21
N ALA A 221 3.70 23.78 -14.32
CA ALA A 221 3.69 22.58 -13.47
C ALA A 221 2.49 22.57 -12.52
N ARG A 222 2.12 23.71 -11.94
CA ARG A 222 0.92 23.78 -11.08
C ARG A 222 -0.36 23.49 -11.86
N SER A 223 -0.49 24.06 -13.06
CA SER A 223 -1.58 23.76 -13.99
C SER A 223 -1.58 22.28 -14.40
N ALA A 224 -0.41 21.67 -14.57
CA ALA A 224 -0.29 20.23 -14.86
C ALA A 224 -0.78 19.35 -13.72
N PHE A 225 -0.35 19.60 -12.47
CA PHE A 225 -0.85 18.87 -11.30
C PHE A 225 -2.36 19.01 -11.13
N LEU A 226 -2.88 20.22 -11.27
CA LEU A 226 -4.32 20.48 -11.13
C LEU A 226 -5.13 19.72 -12.20
N ARG A 227 -4.69 19.76 -13.46
CA ARG A 227 -5.31 18.99 -14.55
C ARG A 227 -5.23 17.48 -14.28
N LEU A 228 -4.07 16.97 -13.87
CA LEU A 228 -3.88 15.55 -13.60
C LEU A 228 -4.81 15.06 -12.49
N PHE A 229 -4.85 15.76 -11.35
CA PHE A 229 -5.70 15.37 -10.23
C PHE A 229 -7.19 15.48 -10.55
N HIS A 230 -7.59 16.47 -11.36
CA HIS A 230 -8.97 16.59 -11.82
C HIS A 230 -9.36 15.47 -12.80
N SER A 231 -8.50 15.12 -13.75
CA SER A 231 -8.72 13.95 -14.61
C SER A 231 -8.83 12.66 -13.78
N CYS A 232 -8.02 12.52 -12.73
CA CYS A 232 -8.12 11.37 -11.81
C CYS A 232 -9.46 11.33 -11.07
N GLU A 233 -9.94 12.47 -10.56
CA GLU A 233 -11.26 12.61 -9.93
C GLU A 233 -12.38 12.17 -10.89
N LEU A 234 -12.30 12.58 -12.16
CA LEU A 234 -13.24 12.21 -13.23
C LEU A 234 -13.01 10.80 -13.81
N ARG A 235 -11.98 10.08 -13.34
CA ARG A 235 -11.53 8.77 -13.88
C ARG A 235 -11.17 8.82 -15.38
N GLU A 236 -10.77 9.98 -15.87
CA GLU A 236 -10.29 10.18 -17.23
C GLU A 236 -8.81 9.85 -17.32
N ARG A 237 -8.44 8.93 -18.22
CA ARG A 237 -7.05 8.51 -18.41
C ARG A 237 -6.21 9.66 -18.99
N PRO A 238 -5.14 10.11 -18.31
CA PRO A 238 -4.22 11.10 -18.87
C PRO A 238 -3.47 10.55 -20.09
N ALA A 239 -3.19 11.41 -21.07
CA ALA A 239 -2.40 11.02 -22.24
C ALA A 239 -0.92 10.81 -21.87
N SER A 240 -0.27 9.78 -22.42
CA SER A 240 1.15 9.49 -22.13
C SER A 240 2.10 10.62 -22.51
N SER A 241 1.78 11.39 -23.55
CA SER A 241 2.56 12.57 -23.96
C SER A 241 2.54 13.68 -22.91
N THR A 242 1.50 13.75 -22.09
CA THR A 242 1.39 14.70 -20.97
C THR A 242 2.40 14.37 -19.88
N LEU A 243 2.61 13.09 -19.56
CA LEU A 243 3.59 12.68 -18.55
C LEU A 243 5.02 13.11 -18.91
N GLU A 244 5.45 12.90 -20.16
CA GLU A 244 6.79 13.31 -20.60
C GLU A 244 7.00 14.83 -20.47
N ALA A 245 5.98 15.61 -20.81
CA ALA A 245 6.00 17.07 -20.68
C ALA A 245 6.04 17.49 -19.20
N ASP A 246 5.24 16.86 -18.34
CA ASP A 246 5.17 17.18 -16.92
C ASP A 246 6.49 16.83 -16.19
N LEU A 247 7.10 15.69 -16.50
CA LEU A 247 8.43 15.32 -15.98
C LEU A 247 9.52 16.30 -16.44
N ALA A 248 9.44 16.77 -17.69
CA ALA A 248 10.37 17.78 -18.19
C ALA A 248 10.21 19.13 -17.47
N LEU A 249 8.97 19.51 -17.09
CA LEU A 249 8.71 20.69 -16.27
C LEU A 249 9.33 20.56 -14.88
N ILE A 250 9.13 19.44 -14.18
CA ILE A 250 9.74 19.20 -12.86
C ILE A 250 11.26 19.33 -12.91
N LYS A 251 11.90 18.74 -13.93
CA LYS A 251 13.34 18.86 -14.14
C LYS A 251 13.78 20.31 -14.40
N ALA A 252 13.04 21.06 -15.21
CA ALA A 252 13.35 22.46 -15.49
C ALA A 252 13.22 23.34 -14.22
N ILE A 253 12.23 23.06 -13.35
CA ILE A 253 12.08 23.73 -12.05
C ILE A 253 13.27 23.42 -11.15
N GLU A 254 13.72 22.16 -11.10
CA GLU A 254 14.89 21.75 -10.32
C GLU A 254 16.15 22.51 -10.74
N GLU A 255 16.40 22.60 -12.05
CA GLU A 255 17.54 23.33 -12.62
C GLU A 255 17.47 24.85 -12.33
N THR A 256 16.26 25.43 -12.34
CA THR A 256 16.07 26.87 -12.12
C THR A 256 15.86 27.28 -10.66
N SER A 257 15.75 26.33 -9.72
CA SER A 257 15.60 26.61 -8.28
C SER A 257 16.74 27.43 -7.67
N ILE A 258 17.94 27.39 -8.28
CA ILE A 258 19.09 28.21 -7.88
C ILE A 258 18.85 29.72 -8.03
N LEU A 259 17.84 30.12 -8.81
CA LEU A 259 17.45 31.52 -9.00
C LEU A 259 16.60 32.05 -7.83
N GLY A 260 16.13 31.16 -6.95
CA GLY A 260 15.35 31.53 -5.77
C GLY A 260 16.19 32.27 -4.74
N ARG A 261 15.67 33.38 -4.21
CA ARG A 261 16.26 34.12 -3.09
C ARG A 261 15.33 34.12 -1.87
N PRO A 262 15.79 33.73 -0.68
CA PRO A 262 14.99 33.83 0.55
C PRO A 262 14.44 35.24 0.77
N THR A 263 13.23 35.31 1.32
CA THR A 263 12.66 36.59 1.77
C THR A 263 13.43 37.10 3.00
N PRO A 264 13.60 38.43 3.16
CA PRO A 264 14.30 38.98 4.32
C PRO A 264 13.52 38.77 5.63
N ASN A 265 12.19 38.69 5.56
CA ASN A 265 11.31 38.47 6.70
C ASN A 265 10.73 37.04 6.64
N VAL A 266 10.30 36.51 7.78
CA VAL A 266 9.84 35.11 7.94
C VAL A 266 8.47 34.91 7.29
N ALA A 267 8.44 34.29 6.10
CA ALA A 267 7.20 33.96 5.39
C ALA A 267 6.52 32.65 5.87
N PHE A 268 7.26 31.80 6.60
CA PHE A 268 6.79 30.52 7.14
C PHE A 268 7.06 30.46 8.64
N THR A 269 6.02 30.32 9.47
CA THR A 269 6.15 30.40 10.93
C THR A 269 5.23 29.42 11.66
N LEU A 270 5.68 28.95 12.82
CA LEU A 270 4.89 28.13 13.75
C LEU A 270 3.80 28.94 14.46
N LYS A 271 3.90 30.27 14.47
CA LYS A 271 2.86 31.16 15.04
C LYS A 271 1.50 30.91 14.41
N MET A 272 1.46 30.45 13.15
CA MET A 272 0.21 30.10 12.48
C MET A 272 -0.57 29.00 13.20
N GLN A 273 0.09 28.07 13.89
CA GLN A 273 -0.58 27.01 14.65
C GLN A 273 -1.47 27.55 15.79
N ARG A 274 -1.22 28.77 16.29
CA ARG A 274 -2.05 29.44 17.32
C ARG A 274 -3.46 29.75 16.83
N GLY A 275 -3.58 30.08 15.54
CA GLY A 275 -4.86 30.43 14.92
C GLY A 275 -5.64 29.21 14.42
N LEU A 276 -5.04 28.01 14.46
CA LEU A 276 -5.65 26.77 14.02
C LEU A 276 -6.51 26.18 15.14
N ALA A 277 -7.67 25.63 14.78
CA ALA A 277 -8.51 24.88 15.72
C ALA A 277 -7.87 23.50 16.00
N SER A 278 -6.89 23.47 16.92
CA SER A 278 -6.12 22.28 17.28
C SER A 278 -6.37 21.85 18.72
N SER A 279 -6.56 20.55 18.93
CA SER A 279 -6.56 19.90 20.25
C SER A 279 -5.25 19.17 20.55
N VAL A 280 -4.27 19.26 19.65
CA VAL A 280 -2.94 18.66 19.81
C VAL A 280 -1.89 19.70 20.13
N PRO A 281 -0.82 19.32 20.86
CA PRO A 281 0.31 20.21 21.15
C PRO A 281 0.94 20.81 19.88
N PRO A 282 1.57 21.99 19.98
CA PRO A 282 2.31 22.57 18.86
C PRO A 282 3.46 21.64 18.44
N ARG A 283 3.60 21.44 17.12
CA ARG A 283 4.59 20.52 16.55
C ARG A 283 5.58 21.27 15.66
N PRO A 284 6.85 20.80 15.54
CA PRO A 284 7.85 21.48 14.73
C PRO A 284 7.46 21.50 13.25
N MET A 285 7.92 22.53 12.53
CA MET A 285 7.69 22.67 11.10
C MET A 285 8.49 21.61 10.35
N ILE A 286 7.89 21.03 9.32
CA ILE A 286 8.49 19.99 8.49
C ILE A 286 8.61 20.49 7.05
N VAL A 287 9.80 20.32 6.48
CA VAL A 287 10.12 20.65 5.09
C VAL A 287 11.00 19.52 4.56
N ILE A 288 10.68 19.00 3.39
CA ILE A 288 11.48 17.96 2.74
C ILE A 288 12.66 18.60 1.99
N GLU A 289 13.79 17.91 1.97
CA GLU A 289 14.98 18.33 1.23
C GLU A 289 14.70 18.42 -0.28
N LYS A 290 15.32 19.40 -0.93
CA LYS A 290 15.13 19.71 -2.36
C LYS A 290 15.17 18.46 -3.25
N GLU A 291 16.24 17.68 -3.17
CA GLU A 291 16.49 16.53 -4.03
C GLU A 291 15.42 15.44 -3.82
N LYS A 292 15.01 15.23 -2.57
CA LYS A 292 13.94 14.28 -2.22
C LYS A 292 12.58 14.76 -2.73
N SER A 293 12.30 16.06 -2.68
CA SER A 293 11.04 16.62 -3.19
C SER A 293 10.88 16.46 -4.69
N PHE A 294 11.92 16.75 -5.48
CA PHE A 294 11.86 16.56 -6.93
C PHE A 294 11.77 15.07 -7.32
N SER A 295 12.50 14.20 -6.63
CA SER A 295 12.35 12.75 -6.80
C SER A 295 10.93 12.28 -6.48
N PHE A 296 10.31 12.82 -5.43
CA PHE A 296 8.94 12.48 -5.07
C PHE A 296 7.93 12.91 -6.13
N PHE A 297 8.01 14.14 -6.65
CA PHE A 297 7.09 14.59 -7.70
C PHE A 297 7.23 13.80 -9.00
N ASN A 298 8.46 13.46 -9.41
CA ASN A 298 8.69 12.60 -10.56
C ASN A 298 8.00 11.24 -10.37
N GLN A 299 8.12 10.63 -9.18
CA GLN A 299 7.47 9.36 -8.87
C GLN A 299 5.94 9.52 -8.83
N LEU A 300 5.43 10.57 -8.17
CA LEU A 300 3.98 10.83 -8.07
C LEU A 300 3.32 10.97 -9.44
N LEU A 301 3.90 11.77 -10.35
CA LEU A 301 3.40 11.93 -11.72
C LEU A 301 3.44 10.61 -12.50
N THR A 302 4.57 9.88 -12.40
CA THR A 302 4.75 8.59 -13.07
C THR A 302 3.73 7.57 -12.59
N ASP A 303 3.62 7.38 -11.28
CA ASP A 303 2.72 6.39 -10.67
C ASP A 303 1.25 6.75 -10.89
N THR A 304 0.88 8.02 -10.74
CA THR A 304 -0.51 8.48 -10.96
C THR A 304 -0.95 8.22 -12.40
N THR A 305 -0.11 8.52 -13.38
CA THR A 305 -0.42 8.26 -14.79
C THR A 305 -0.45 6.76 -15.08
N THR A 306 0.52 6.02 -14.56
CA THR A 306 0.69 4.59 -14.83
C THR A 306 -0.37 3.73 -14.13
N ALA A 307 -0.94 4.20 -13.01
CA ALA A 307 -2.05 3.55 -12.31
C ALA A 307 -3.22 3.20 -13.25
N PHE A 308 -3.51 4.05 -14.23
CA PHE A 308 -4.59 3.81 -15.19
C PHE A 308 -4.41 2.56 -16.05
N GLN A 309 -3.20 2.01 -16.16
CA GLN A 309 -2.94 0.73 -16.83
C GLN A 309 -3.65 -0.44 -16.12
N MET A 310 -3.98 -0.32 -14.83
CA MET A 310 -4.76 -1.34 -14.12
C MET A 310 -6.15 -1.53 -14.72
N LEU A 311 -6.74 -0.50 -15.33
CA LEU A 311 -8.04 -0.57 -15.99
C LEU A 311 -8.01 -1.40 -17.29
N ASP A 312 -6.81 -1.64 -17.85
CA ASP A 312 -6.65 -2.44 -19.08
C ASP A 312 -6.55 -3.95 -18.77
N ILE A 313 -6.39 -4.33 -17.50
CA ILE A 313 -6.23 -5.72 -17.10
C ILE A 313 -7.60 -6.35 -16.89
N THR A 314 -8.01 -7.18 -17.84
CA THR A 314 -9.34 -7.83 -17.84
C THR A 314 -9.42 -9.06 -16.91
N CYS A 315 -8.27 -9.57 -16.48
CA CYS A 315 -8.18 -10.78 -15.68
C CYS A 315 -7.97 -10.42 -14.20
N SER A 316 -8.89 -10.82 -13.34
CA SER A 316 -8.88 -10.60 -11.88
C SER A 316 -7.60 -11.07 -11.19
N SER A 317 -7.10 -12.26 -11.52
CA SER A 317 -5.89 -12.81 -10.89
C SER A 317 -4.61 -12.11 -11.36
N ASP A 318 -4.52 -11.76 -12.65
CA ASP A 318 -3.41 -10.92 -13.13
C ASP A 318 -3.52 -9.50 -12.57
N LEU A 319 -4.74 -8.96 -12.39
CA LEU A 319 -4.98 -7.68 -11.73
C LEU A 319 -4.50 -7.71 -10.27
N LEU A 320 -4.72 -8.80 -9.54
CA LEU A 320 -4.29 -8.92 -8.16
C LEU A 320 -2.76 -8.89 -8.04
N VAL A 321 -2.07 -9.62 -8.90
CA VAL A 321 -0.60 -9.57 -8.98
C VAL A 321 -0.12 -8.19 -9.42
N ALA A 322 -0.84 -7.52 -10.32
CA ALA A 322 -0.51 -6.15 -10.73
C ALA A 322 -0.63 -5.15 -9.57
N TYR A 323 -1.71 -5.22 -8.78
CA TYR A 323 -1.86 -4.41 -7.55
C TYR A 323 -0.75 -4.69 -6.55
N GLN A 324 -0.46 -5.97 -6.29
CA GLN A 324 0.61 -6.36 -5.38
C GLN A 324 1.98 -5.82 -5.84
N THR A 325 2.30 -6.00 -7.12
CA THR A 325 3.59 -5.61 -7.70
C THR A 325 3.74 -4.10 -7.72
N PHE A 326 2.71 -3.39 -8.20
CA PHE A 326 2.70 -1.93 -8.27
C PHE A 326 2.84 -1.28 -6.88
N MET A 327 2.19 -1.85 -5.86
CA MET A 327 2.25 -1.32 -4.48
C MET A 327 3.50 -1.76 -3.70
N ALA A 328 4.24 -2.74 -4.22
CA ALA A 328 5.48 -3.23 -3.62
C ALA A 328 6.76 -2.65 -4.27
N GLN A 329 6.62 -1.62 -5.11
CA GLN A 329 7.75 -0.86 -5.65
C GLN A 329 8.73 -0.43 -4.54
N ILE A 330 10.03 -0.40 -4.87
CA ILE A 330 11.09 0.01 -3.92
C ILE A 330 10.81 1.40 -3.35
N SER A 331 10.45 2.34 -4.24
CA SER A 331 9.85 3.61 -3.85
C SER A 331 8.34 3.38 -3.73
N GLN A 332 7.85 3.27 -2.50
CA GLN A 332 6.43 2.98 -2.29
C GLN A 332 5.55 4.09 -2.89
N PRO A 333 4.46 3.74 -3.59
CA PRO A 333 3.53 4.72 -4.13
C PRO A 333 2.97 5.64 -3.04
N ALA A 334 2.83 6.92 -3.37
CA ALA A 334 2.26 7.92 -2.46
C ALA A 334 0.83 7.55 -2.03
N VAL A 335 0.40 8.02 -0.86
CA VAL A 335 -0.96 7.74 -0.36
C VAL A 335 -2.07 8.14 -1.33
N TYR A 336 -1.86 9.21 -2.10
CA TYR A 336 -2.76 9.60 -3.19
C TYR A 336 -2.92 8.50 -4.25
N VAL A 337 -1.81 7.91 -4.71
CA VAL A 337 -1.82 6.83 -5.71
C VAL A 337 -2.47 5.56 -5.13
N ARG A 338 -2.20 5.27 -3.85
CA ARG A 338 -2.84 4.17 -3.12
C ARG A 338 -4.36 4.33 -3.08
N ALA A 339 -4.85 5.55 -2.81
CA ALA A 339 -6.28 5.85 -2.87
C ALA A 339 -6.81 5.78 -4.31
N LEU A 340 -6.08 6.31 -5.30
CA LEU A 340 -6.47 6.26 -6.70
C LEU A 340 -6.71 4.82 -7.19
N LEU A 341 -5.81 3.87 -6.90
CA LEU A 341 -6.03 2.47 -7.26
C LEU A 341 -7.25 1.87 -6.55
N GLN A 342 -7.46 2.16 -5.27
CA GLN A 342 -8.68 1.71 -4.58
C GLN A 342 -9.95 2.23 -5.26
N SER A 343 -9.90 3.45 -5.76
CA SER A 343 -11.01 4.09 -6.46
C SER A 343 -11.39 3.40 -7.78
N PHE A 344 -10.47 2.63 -8.38
CA PHE A 344 -10.76 1.82 -9.57
C PHE A 344 -11.55 0.56 -9.26
N LEU A 345 -11.55 0.10 -8.01
CA LEU A 345 -12.34 -1.07 -7.58
C LEU A 345 -13.84 -0.74 -7.47
N ASN A 346 -14.21 0.54 -7.55
CA ASN A 346 -15.60 0.98 -7.56
C ASN A 346 -15.76 2.29 -8.38
N ILE A 347 -15.95 2.14 -9.68
CA ILE A 347 -16.32 3.22 -10.60
C ILE A 347 -17.78 3.01 -10.96
N ASP A 348 -18.67 3.92 -10.54
CA ASP A 348 -20.12 3.83 -10.79
C ASP A 348 -20.76 2.49 -10.38
N ASN A 349 -20.39 1.96 -9.20
CA ASN A 349 -20.80 0.65 -8.69
C ASN A 349 -20.29 -0.56 -9.48
N MET A 350 -19.28 -0.36 -10.33
CA MET A 350 -18.66 -1.39 -11.16
C MET A 350 -17.14 -1.47 -10.89
N VAL A 351 -16.61 -2.69 -10.89
CA VAL A 351 -15.17 -2.97 -10.77
C VAL A 351 -14.49 -2.59 -12.08
N LEU A 352 -13.47 -1.73 -12.00
CA LEU A 352 -12.76 -1.11 -13.13
C LEU A 352 -13.68 -0.36 -14.12
N GLY A 353 -14.91 -0.03 -13.72
CA GLY A 353 -15.93 0.55 -14.61
C GLY A 353 -16.47 -0.43 -15.66
N GLN A 354 -16.13 -1.72 -15.58
CA GLN A 354 -16.43 -2.72 -16.62
C GLN A 354 -17.28 -3.89 -16.11
N TYR A 355 -17.09 -4.30 -14.85
CA TYR A 355 -17.65 -5.55 -14.34
C TYR A 355 -18.49 -5.33 -13.09
N ASN A 356 -19.68 -5.94 -13.06
CA ASN A 356 -20.39 -6.13 -11.79
C ASN A 356 -19.55 -7.05 -10.89
N ILE A 357 -19.60 -6.86 -9.57
CA ILE A 357 -18.84 -7.66 -8.59
C ILE A 357 -19.08 -9.17 -8.78
N ASN A 358 -20.33 -9.61 -8.94
CA ASN A 358 -20.66 -11.02 -9.11
C ASN A 358 -20.05 -11.57 -10.40
N HIS A 359 -20.15 -10.81 -11.50
CA HIS A 359 -19.53 -11.21 -12.77
C HIS A 359 -18.00 -11.27 -12.69
N PHE A 360 -17.38 -10.33 -11.97
CA PHE A 360 -15.94 -10.28 -11.75
C PHE A 360 -15.44 -11.51 -10.98
N ILE A 361 -16.17 -11.94 -9.95
CA ILE A 361 -15.87 -13.14 -9.16
C ILE A 361 -16.08 -14.41 -9.99
N THR A 362 -17.21 -14.53 -10.69
CA THR A 362 -17.52 -15.69 -11.52
C THR A 362 -16.48 -15.87 -12.63
N GLN A 363 -16.03 -14.80 -13.29
CA GLN A 363 -14.92 -14.86 -14.26
C GLN A 363 -13.62 -15.40 -13.62
N ASP A 364 -13.32 -14.98 -12.39
CA ASP A 364 -12.14 -15.47 -11.67
C ASP A 364 -12.25 -16.96 -11.35
N MET A 365 -13.39 -17.40 -10.82
CA MET A 365 -13.71 -18.80 -10.53
C MET A 365 -13.56 -19.68 -11.77
N HIS A 366 -14.14 -19.25 -12.89
CA HIS A 366 -13.98 -19.93 -14.17
C HIS A 366 -12.54 -20.09 -14.61
N SER A 367 -11.73 -19.07 -14.36
CA SER A 367 -10.34 -19.09 -14.76
C SER A 367 -9.45 -20.01 -13.92
N LEU A 368 -9.94 -20.43 -12.75
CA LEU A 368 -9.20 -21.26 -11.81
C LEU A 368 -9.77 -22.69 -11.72
N THR A 369 -11.06 -22.84 -11.44
CA THR A 369 -11.71 -24.13 -11.13
C THR A 369 -12.73 -24.58 -12.18
N LEU A 370 -13.12 -23.71 -13.11
CA LEU A 370 -14.07 -24.00 -14.20
C LEU A 370 -15.35 -24.73 -13.71
N PRO A 371 -16.09 -24.17 -12.73
CA PRO A 371 -17.26 -24.84 -12.12
C PRO A 371 -18.36 -25.09 -13.16
N SER A 372 -18.98 -26.27 -13.13
CA SER A 372 -20.11 -26.59 -14.03
C SER A 372 -21.37 -25.77 -13.74
N ALA A 373 -21.59 -25.40 -12.46
CA ALA A 373 -22.75 -24.66 -11.98
C ALA A 373 -22.76 -23.18 -12.41
N LEU A 374 -21.64 -22.65 -12.89
CA LEU A 374 -21.57 -21.31 -13.47
C LEU A 374 -21.25 -21.50 -14.96
N PRO A 375 -22.16 -21.25 -15.91
CA PRO A 375 -21.80 -21.20 -17.32
C PRO A 375 -21.29 -19.81 -17.70
N LEU A 376 -20.14 -19.72 -18.37
CA LEU A 376 -19.73 -18.49 -19.05
C LEU A 376 -20.41 -18.40 -20.43
N GLY A 377 -21.72 -18.14 -20.44
CA GLY A 377 -22.53 -17.98 -21.65
C GLY A 377 -23.75 -18.89 -21.70
N SER A 378 -24.62 -18.67 -22.68
CA SER A 378 -25.78 -19.54 -22.94
C SER A 378 -25.30 -20.90 -23.46
N ASN A 379 -25.83 -21.99 -22.89
CA ASN A 379 -25.69 -23.40 -23.31
C ASN A 379 -24.63 -24.25 -22.58
N SER A 380 -24.73 -24.34 -21.25
CA SER A 380 -24.41 -25.59 -20.57
C SER A 380 -25.60 -26.54 -20.70
N ARG A 381 -25.51 -27.56 -21.56
CA ARG A 381 -26.53 -28.62 -21.69
C ARG A 381 -26.92 -29.24 -20.34
N GLU A 382 -25.95 -29.33 -19.42
CA GLU A 382 -26.13 -29.87 -18.06
C GLU A 382 -27.11 -29.05 -17.19
N ILE A 383 -27.20 -27.72 -17.39
CA ILE A 383 -28.16 -26.87 -16.66
C ILE A 383 -29.48 -26.75 -17.42
N GLU A 384 -29.45 -26.78 -18.76
CA GLU A 384 -30.66 -26.75 -19.59
C GLU A 384 -31.56 -27.99 -19.39
N ASP A 385 -31.00 -29.10 -18.90
CA ASP A 385 -31.74 -30.35 -18.62
C ASP A 385 -32.33 -30.41 -17.19
N LEU A 386 -32.10 -29.40 -16.33
CA LEU A 386 -32.63 -29.35 -14.96
C LEU A 386 -34.10 -28.89 -14.91
N PRO A 387 -34.90 -29.36 -13.94
CA PRO A 387 -36.21 -28.77 -13.64
C PRO A 387 -36.11 -27.28 -13.27
N GLU A 388 -37.05 -26.46 -13.74
CA GLU A 388 -37.07 -25.00 -13.50
C GLU A 388 -36.94 -24.65 -12.00
N ASP A 389 -37.62 -25.38 -11.11
CA ASP A 389 -37.56 -25.14 -9.66
C ASP A 389 -36.16 -25.35 -9.07
N GLN A 390 -35.43 -26.37 -9.55
CA GLN A 390 -34.06 -26.67 -9.09
C GLN A 390 -33.06 -25.67 -9.65
N GLN A 391 -33.28 -25.20 -10.88
CA GLN A 391 -32.46 -24.15 -11.48
C GLN A 391 -32.59 -22.83 -10.71
N ILE A 392 -33.81 -22.44 -10.34
CA ILE A 392 -34.05 -21.23 -9.55
C ILE A 392 -33.39 -21.31 -8.17
N ASP A 393 -33.49 -22.46 -7.49
CA ASP A 393 -32.84 -22.65 -6.19
C ASP A 393 -31.31 -22.62 -6.33
N LEU A 394 -30.76 -23.26 -7.36
CA LEU A 394 -29.32 -23.22 -7.67
C LEU A 394 -28.81 -21.79 -7.89
N ASP A 395 -29.45 -21.04 -8.77
CA ASP A 395 -29.08 -19.65 -9.06
C ASP A 395 -29.18 -18.80 -7.78
N SER A 396 -30.22 -19.02 -6.97
CA SER A 396 -30.40 -18.31 -5.69
C SER A 396 -29.29 -18.62 -4.68
N GLN A 397 -28.90 -19.89 -4.49
CA GLN A 397 -27.82 -20.25 -3.56
C GLN A 397 -26.46 -19.71 -4.02
N VAL A 398 -26.19 -19.78 -5.33
CA VAL A 398 -24.99 -19.20 -5.92
C VAL A 398 -24.95 -17.68 -5.71
N ASP A 399 -26.05 -16.97 -5.98
CA ASP A 399 -26.12 -15.52 -5.80
C ASP A 399 -25.93 -15.12 -4.33
N LEU A 400 -26.51 -15.88 -3.39
CA LEU A 400 -26.29 -15.67 -1.95
C LEU A 400 -24.79 -15.79 -1.60
N PHE A 401 -24.11 -16.80 -2.13
CA PHE A 401 -22.68 -17.00 -1.91
C PHE A 401 -21.82 -15.90 -2.57
N LEU A 402 -22.12 -15.49 -3.80
CA LEU A 402 -21.40 -14.42 -4.50
C LEU A 402 -21.54 -13.09 -3.74
N ASN A 403 -22.74 -12.77 -3.27
CA ASN A 403 -22.98 -11.58 -2.44
C ASN A 403 -22.21 -11.66 -1.10
N ARG A 404 -22.12 -12.85 -0.52
CA ARG A 404 -21.44 -13.11 0.75
C ARG A 404 -19.92 -12.97 0.67
N CYS A 405 -19.27 -13.45 -0.40
CA CYS A 405 -17.83 -13.41 -0.56
C CYS A 405 -17.32 -12.17 -1.32
N GLY A 406 -18.20 -11.45 -2.03
CA GLY A 406 -17.76 -10.45 -2.99
C GLY A 406 -17.02 -9.26 -2.39
N GLN A 407 -17.47 -8.75 -1.25
CA GLN A 407 -16.75 -7.68 -0.56
C GLN A 407 -15.37 -8.16 -0.06
N SER A 408 -15.29 -9.38 0.46
CA SER A 408 -14.04 -10.00 0.93
C SER A 408 -13.04 -10.23 -0.21
N PHE A 409 -13.55 -10.56 -1.41
CA PHE A 409 -12.74 -10.66 -2.63
C PHE A 409 -12.18 -9.30 -3.07
N ILE A 410 -13.01 -8.25 -3.15
CA ILE A 410 -12.52 -6.90 -3.48
C ILE A 410 -11.54 -6.38 -2.42
N ASN A 411 -11.74 -6.74 -1.15
CA ASN A 411 -10.84 -6.38 -0.07
C ASN A 411 -9.43 -6.97 -0.20
N LEU A 412 -9.22 -8.06 -0.97
CA LEU A 412 -7.87 -8.54 -1.29
C LEU A 412 -7.07 -7.47 -2.04
N PHE A 413 -7.68 -6.83 -3.04
CA PHE A 413 -7.07 -5.76 -3.82
C PHE A 413 -6.86 -4.50 -2.97
N ARG A 414 -7.89 -4.08 -2.22
CA ARG A 414 -7.78 -2.92 -1.32
C ARG A 414 -6.69 -3.09 -0.27
N THR A 415 -6.52 -4.30 0.26
CA THR A 415 -5.51 -4.60 1.27
C THR A 415 -4.10 -4.34 0.75
N TYR A 416 -3.80 -4.66 -0.52
CA TYR A 416 -2.50 -4.35 -1.12
C TYR A 416 -2.23 -2.86 -1.30
N CYS A 417 -3.27 -2.01 -1.33
CA CYS A 417 -3.13 -0.55 -1.38
C CYS A 417 -2.83 0.08 -0.01
N LEU A 418 -2.76 -0.69 1.06
CA LEU A 418 -2.37 -0.16 2.38
C LEU A 418 -0.85 -0.03 2.48
N ASN A 419 -0.36 0.69 3.49
CA ASN A 419 1.07 0.63 3.81
C ASN A 419 1.46 -0.82 4.14
N ARG A 420 2.71 -1.19 3.85
CA ARG A 420 3.18 -2.58 3.94
C ARG A 420 2.94 -3.21 5.32
N CYS A 421 3.07 -2.44 6.40
CA CYS A 421 2.79 -2.91 7.76
C CYS A 421 1.31 -3.22 8.00
N ARG A 422 0.40 -2.46 7.36
CA ARG A 422 -1.05 -2.69 7.42
C ARG A 422 -1.50 -3.80 6.49
N VAL A 423 -0.89 -3.97 5.30
CA VAL A 423 -1.13 -5.13 4.41
C VAL A 423 -1.04 -6.43 5.21
N ARG A 424 0.10 -6.67 5.89
CA ARG A 424 0.31 -7.90 6.68
C ARG A 424 -0.70 -8.06 7.83
N ARG A 425 -1.05 -6.97 8.51
CA ARG A 425 -2.01 -6.98 9.63
C ARG A 425 -3.43 -7.27 9.16
N SER A 426 -3.88 -6.64 8.08
CA SER A 426 -5.21 -6.85 7.50
C SER A 426 -5.36 -8.27 6.94
N MET A 427 -4.32 -8.81 6.29
CA MET A 427 -4.35 -10.19 5.77
C MET A 427 -4.53 -11.25 6.87
N TYR A 428 -4.05 -11.00 8.10
CA TYR A 428 -4.30 -11.92 9.20
C TYR A 428 -5.79 -12.03 9.53
N HIS A 429 -6.49 -10.89 9.60
CA HIS A 429 -7.92 -10.87 9.86
C HIS A 429 -8.70 -11.47 8.68
N ALA A 430 -8.30 -11.12 7.45
CA ALA A 430 -8.91 -11.67 6.24
C ALA A 430 -8.75 -13.20 6.17
N ALA A 431 -7.59 -13.77 6.54
CA ALA A 431 -7.41 -15.22 6.52
C ALA A 431 -8.42 -15.99 7.39
N LEU A 432 -8.82 -15.44 8.55
CA LEU A 432 -9.84 -16.04 9.42
C LEU A 432 -11.25 -15.93 8.80
N GLU A 433 -11.57 -14.79 8.20
CA GLU A 433 -12.83 -14.60 7.47
C GLU A 433 -12.93 -15.56 6.28
N TRP A 434 -11.83 -15.75 5.54
CA TRP A 434 -11.75 -16.67 4.41
C TRP A 434 -11.82 -18.14 4.83
N ASP A 435 -11.47 -18.48 6.07
CA ASP A 435 -11.69 -19.82 6.64
C ASP A 435 -13.20 -20.09 6.81
N GLN A 436 -13.97 -19.10 7.26
CA GLN A 436 -15.43 -19.20 7.37
C GLN A 436 -16.10 -19.26 5.99
N ILE A 437 -15.68 -18.39 5.06
CA ILE A 437 -16.18 -18.42 3.67
C ILE A 437 -15.88 -19.77 3.02
N GLN A 438 -14.78 -20.43 3.38
CA GLN A 438 -14.48 -21.76 2.85
C GLN A 438 -15.50 -22.80 3.32
N ALA A 439 -15.85 -22.82 4.61
CA ALA A 439 -16.88 -23.73 5.12
C ALA A 439 -18.24 -23.49 4.43
N GLU A 440 -18.63 -22.22 4.27
CA GLU A 440 -19.85 -21.86 3.51
C GLU A 440 -19.79 -22.31 2.03
N ALA A 441 -18.60 -22.28 1.42
CA ALA A 441 -18.40 -22.76 0.06
C ALA A 441 -18.42 -24.30 -0.05
N GLU A 442 -17.99 -25.02 1.00
CA GLU A 442 -18.09 -26.48 1.09
C GLU A 442 -19.56 -26.93 1.18
N ASP A 443 -20.38 -26.19 1.94
CA ASP A 443 -21.84 -26.40 1.98
C ASP A 443 -22.48 -26.17 0.60
N LEU A 444 -22.07 -25.11 -0.11
CA LEU A 444 -22.53 -24.84 -1.47
C LEU A 444 -22.09 -25.94 -2.45
N ASP A 445 -20.84 -26.40 -2.38
CA ASP A 445 -20.35 -27.51 -3.21
C ASP A 445 -21.19 -28.77 -2.98
N ALA A 446 -21.51 -29.13 -1.73
CA ALA A 446 -22.35 -30.28 -1.41
C ALA A 446 -23.77 -30.16 -1.99
N PHE A 447 -24.35 -28.95 -1.91
CA PHE A 447 -25.64 -28.66 -2.53
C PHE A 447 -25.57 -28.80 -4.06
N VAL A 448 -24.58 -28.19 -4.70
CA VAL A 448 -24.39 -28.24 -6.17
C VAL A 448 -24.19 -29.68 -6.65
N GLN A 449 -23.40 -30.48 -5.94
CA GLN A 449 -23.21 -31.91 -6.24
C GLN A 449 -24.54 -32.67 -6.26
N SER A 450 -25.42 -32.38 -5.30
CA SER A 450 -26.73 -33.02 -5.20
C SER A 450 -27.69 -32.61 -6.32
N VAL A 451 -27.67 -31.34 -6.75
CA VAL A 451 -28.54 -30.81 -7.80
C VAL A 451 -28.09 -31.28 -9.18
N LEU A 452 -26.78 -31.31 -9.43
CA LEU A 452 -26.21 -31.70 -10.73
C LEU A 452 -25.98 -33.21 -10.89
N ASP A 453 -26.29 -34.01 -9.86
CA ASP A 453 -25.98 -35.44 -9.79
C ASP A 453 -24.50 -35.73 -10.17
N GLU A 454 -23.58 -34.89 -9.66
CA GLU A 454 -22.15 -35.00 -9.93
C GLU A 454 -21.67 -36.39 -9.50
N GLN A 455 -20.97 -37.11 -10.38
CA GLN A 455 -20.44 -38.42 -10.04
C GLN A 455 -19.02 -38.27 -9.50
N PRO A 456 -18.71 -38.83 -8.30
CA PRO A 456 -17.37 -38.74 -7.76
C PRO A 456 -16.42 -39.57 -8.62
N ILE A 457 -15.22 -39.04 -8.87
CA ILE A 457 -14.21 -39.72 -9.71
C ILE A 457 -13.01 -40.19 -8.87
N PRO A 458 -12.32 -41.28 -9.29
CA PRO A 458 -11.15 -41.77 -8.57
C PRO A 458 -10.01 -40.75 -8.60
N TYR A 459 -9.57 -40.26 -7.43
CA TYR A 459 -8.43 -39.35 -7.30
C TYR A 459 -7.18 -40.11 -6.83
N PRO A 460 -5.98 -39.83 -7.39
CA PRO A 460 -4.76 -40.50 -6.96
C PRO A 460 -4.52 -40.35 -5.45
N ASN A 461 -4.14 -41.45 -4.79
CA ASN A 461 -3.90 -41.54 -3.34
C ASN A 461 -5.14 -41.31 -2.44
N SER A 462 -6.35 -41.30 -3.01
CA SER A 462 -7.60 -41.37 -2.26
C SER A 462 -8.13 -42.80 -2.27
N GLU A 463 -8.53 -43.33 -1.10
CA GLU A 463 -9.18 -44.65 -1.02
C GLU A 463 -10.58 -44.64 -1.62
N GLU A 464 -11.27 -43.49 -1.53
CA GLU A 464 -12.63 -43.30 -2.03
C GLU A 464 -12.67 -42.30 -3.20
N PRO A 465 -13.56 -42.50 -4.20
CA PRO A 465 -13.87 -41.48 -5.19
C PRO A 465 -14.26 -40.15 -4.53
N THR A 466 -13.93 -39.03 -5.16
CA THR A 466 -14.14 -37.69 -4.59
C THR A 466 -14.63 -36.70 -5.64
N PHE A 467 -15.22 -35.60 -5.20
CA PHE A 467 -15.83 -34.56 -6.02
C PHE A 467 -14.87 -33.42 -6.34
N SER A 468 -15.25 -32.56 -7.30
CA SER A 468 -14.43 -31.43 -7.71
C SER A 468 -14.27 -30.36 -6.63
N TYR A 469 -15.33 -30.08 -5.85
CA TYR A 469 -15.38 -29.02 -4.84
C TYR A 469 -14.93 -27.66 -5.40
N SER A 470 -15.50 -27.24 -6.54
CA SER A 470 -15.00 -26.10 -7.32
C SER A 470 -15.11 -24.75 -6.61
N PHE A 471 -16.11 -24.54 -5.75
CA PHE A 471 -16.28 -23.27 -5.03
C PHE A 471 -15.31 -23.18 -3.86
N SER A 472 -15.29 -24.17 -2.97
CA SER A 472 -14.36 -24.22 -1.84
C SER A 472 -12.90 -24.31 -2.29
N SER A 473 -12.61 -24.98 -3.42
CA SER A 473 -11.27 -24.99 -4.02
C SER A 473 -10.81 -23.59 -4.45
N TRP A 474 -11.72 -22.77 -4.96
CA TRP A 474 -11.43 -21.37 -5.31
C TRP A 474 -11.15 -20.54 -4.06
N VAL A 475 -11.98 -20.67 -3.02
CA VAL A 475 -11.77 -19.97 -1.74
C VAL A 475 -10.43 -20.35 -1.11
N TYR A 476 -10.15 -21.66 -1.05
CA TYR A 476 -8.93 -22.18 -0.44
C TYR A 476 -7.65 -21.72 -1.16
N HIS A 477 -7.70 -21.57 -2.49
CA HIS A 477 -6.59 -21.02 -3.26
C HIS A 477 -6.19 -19.61 -2.78
N TYR A 478 -7.17 -18.71 -2.61
CA TYR A 478 -6.93 -17.35 -2.12
C TYR A 478 -6.60 -17.28 -0.65
N LYS A 479 -7.19 -18.15 0.19
CA LYS A 479 -6.77 -18.29 1.59
C LYS A 479 -5.28 -18.66 1.67
N LEU A 480 -4.83 -19.66 0.91
CA LEU A 480 -3.43 -20.06 0.87
C LEU A 480 -2.50 -18.94 0.36
N ILE A 481 -2.92 -18.15 -0.63
CA ILE A 481 -2.18 -16.95 -1.07
C ILE A 481 -1.96 -16.01 0.12
N GLN A 482 -3.03 -15.67 0.85
CA GLN A 482 -2.94 -14.76 2.00
C GLN A 482 -1.99 -15.31 3.08
N LEU A 483 -2.09 -16.59 3.43
CA LEU A 483 -1.21 -17.21 4.44
C LEU A 483 0.27 -17.14 4.05
N ARG A 484 0.60 -17.42 2.78
CA ARG A 484 1.98 -17.27 2.29
C ARG A 484 2.45 -15.83 2.29
N THR A 485 1.60 -14.89 1.89
CA THR A 485 1.94 -13.47 1.90
C THR A 485 2.23 -12.99 3.33
N ILE A 486 1.44 -13.40 4.33
CA ILE A 486 1.71 -13.11 5.75
C ILE A 486 3.11 -13.58 6.17
N LEU A 487 3.50 -14.79 5.72
CA LEU A 487 4.84 -15.34 6.00
C LEU A 487 5.93 -14.53 5.31
N GLN A 488 5.84 -14.34 3.99
CA GLN A 488 6.85 -13.63 3.20
C GLN A 488 7.03 -12.19 3.66
N MET A 489 5.94 -11.49 3.98
CA MET A 489 5.98 -10.13 4.52
C MET A 489 6.62 -10.06 5.91
N GLY A 490 6.62 -11.14 6.69
CA GLY A 490 7.35 -11.15 7.96
C GLY A 490 8.87 -11.08 7.78
N PHE A 491 9.41 -11.58 6.66
CA PHE A 491 10.82 -11.39 6.31
C PHE A 491 11.10 -9.97 5.76
N GLU A 492 10.18 -9.45 4.94
CA GLU A 492 10.24 -8.07 4.40
C GLU A 492 10.22 -7.02 5.51
N LEU A 493 9.31 -7.18 6.48
CA LEU A 493 9.10 -6.24 7.58
C LEU A 493 10.02 -6.53 8.79
N SER A 494 10.96 -7.46 8.66
CA SER A 494 11.89 -7.87 9.72
C SER A 494 11.18 -8.25 11.04
N ILE A 495 10.04 -8.92 10.93
CA ILE A 495 9.23 -9.42 12.06
C ILE A 495 9.85 -10.65 12.71
N TYR A 496 10.61 -11.42 11.94
CA TYR A 496 11.31 -12.61 12.40
C TYR A 496 12.75 -12.27 12.78
N ALA A 497 13.17 -12.70 13.96
CA ALA A 497 14.57 -12.70 14.33
C ALA A 497 15.33 -13.81 13.55
N PRO A 498 16.65 -13.67 13.34
CA PRO A 498 17.44 -14.65 12.60
C PRO A 498 17.29 -16.12 13.05
N HIS A 499 17.12 -16.37 14.35
CA HIS A 499 16.96 -17.72 14.89
C HIS A 499 15.58 -18.34 14.61
N GLU A 500 14.61 -17.54 14.16
CA GLU A 500 13.27 -17.99 13.77
C GLU A 500 13.21 -18.34 12.28
N PHE A 501 14.23 -18.00 11.47
CA PHE A 501 14.18 -18.22 10.03
C PHE A 501 14.05 -19.70 9.65
N THR A 502 14.69 -20.60 10.40
CA THR A 502 14.53 -22.05 10.24
C THR A 502 13.06 -22.45 10.31
N GLU A 503 12.35 -21.94 11.31
CA GLU A 503 10.93 -22.20 11.55
C GLU A 503 10.05 -21.63 10.45
N MET A 504 10.24 -20.34 10.15
CA MET A 504 9.38 -19.64 9.21
C MET A 504 9.57 -20.12 7.77
N TYR A 505 10.77 -20.55 7.38
CA TYR A 505 10.99 -21.14 6.05
C TYR A 505 10.46 -22.56 5.91
N TRP A 506 10.58 -23.37 6.96
CA TRP A 506 9.95 -24.68 6.96
C TRP A 506 8.43 -24.54 6.81
N TYR A 507 7.81 -23.66 7.59
CA TYR A 507 6.36 -23.47 7.51
C TYR A 507 5.92 -22.87 6.17
N LEU A 508 6.71 -21.94 5.59
CA LEU A 508 6.47 -21.46 4.22
C LEU A 508 6.57 -22.59 3.19
N SER A 509 7.53 -23.51 3.34
CA SER A 509 7.63 -24.68 2.46
C SER A 509 6.45 -25.63 2.62
N PHE A 510 5.96 -25.84 3.85
CA PHE A 510 4.77 -26.63 4.14
C PHE A 510 3.53 -26.02 3.45
N LEU A 511 3.23 -24.74 3.68
CA LEU A 511 2.08 -24.08 3.05
C LEU A 511 2.18 -24.06 1.52
N SER A 512 3.38 -23.86 0.98
CA SER A 512 3.59 -23.86 -0.47
C SER A 512 3.40 -25.26 -1.06
N ASN A 513 3.82 -26.32 -0.36
CA ASN A 513 3.58 -27.70 -0.75
C ASN A 513 2.07 -28.04 -0.69
N SER A 514 1.37 -27.65 0.37
CA SER A 514 -0.09 -27.82 0.46
C SER A 514 -0.81 -27.10 -0.69
N HIS A 515 -0.33 -25.92 -1.10
CA HIS A 515 -0.89 -25.22 -2.26
C HIS A 515 -0.57 -25.90 -3.59
N LEU A 516 0.64 -26.46 -3.76
CA LEU A 516 0.99 -27.25 -4.95
C LEU A 516 0.07 -28.46 -5.11
N SER A 517 -0.13 -29.23 -4.04
CA SER A 517 -1.05 -30.38 -4.04
C SER A 517 -2.50 -29.95 -4.34
N HIS A 518 -2.92 -28.79 -3.82
CA HIS A 518 -4.24 -28.23 -4.14
C HIS A 518 -4.38 -27.87 -5.63
N LEU A 519 -3.38 -27.23 -6.23
CA LEU A 519 -3.39 -26.92 -7.67
C LEU A 519 -3.36 -28.18 -8.54
N GLU A 520 -2.64 -29.23 -8.12
CA GLU A 520 -2.65 -30.52 -8.81
C GLU A 520 -4.04 -31.17 -8.74
N ARG A 521 -4.72 -31.09 -7.59
CA ARG A 521 -6.11 -31.52 -7.45
C ARG A 521 -7.03 -30.75 -8.40
N ILE A 522 -6.99 -29.42 -8.40
CA ILE A 522 -7.80 -28.61 -9.32
C ILE A 522 -7.52 -28.99 -10.77
N SER A 523 -6.24 -29.13 -11.14
CA SER A 523 -5.83 -29.51 -12.50
C SER A 523 -6.37 -30.87 -12.90
N PHE A 524 -6.38 -31.84 -11.99
CA PHE A 524 -6.95 -33.16 -12.23
C PHE A 524 -8.44 -33.06 -12.58
N PHE A 525 -9.25 -32.41 -11.74
CA PHE A 525 -10.69 -32.29 -11.98
C PHE A 525 -11.03 -31.50 -13.24
N VAL A 526 -10.34 -30.37 -13.47
CA VAL A 526 -10.50 -29.58 -14.70
C VAL A 526 -10.13 -30.39 -15.95
N SER A 527 -9.11 -31.25 -15.86
CA SER A 527 -8.71 -32.12 -16.98
C SER A 527 -9.72 -33.24 -17.27
N SER A 528 -10.42 -33.73 -16.24
CA SER A 528 -11.46 -34.75 -16.38
C SER A 528 -12.70 -34.21 -17.12
N SER A 529 -12.96 -32.90 -17.04
CA SER A 529 -14.06 -32.22 -17.76
C SER A 529 -13.86 -32.11 -19.29
N ARG A 530 -12.71 -32.56 -19.85
CA ARG A 530 -12.43 -32.52 -21.30
C ARG A 530 -13.38 -33.34 -22.17
N GLN A 531 -14.12 -34.26 -21.57
CA GLN A 531 -14.91 -35.27 -22.29
C GLN A 531 -16.29 -34.79 -22.76
N VAL A 532 -16.71 -33.58 -22.38
CA VAL A 532 -18.11 -33.13 -22.57
C VAL A 532 -18.38 -32.51 -23.94
N ASP A 533 -17.61 -31.49 -24.37
CA ASP A 533 -17.89 -30.76 -25.63
C ASP A 533 -16.67 -30.03 -26.22
N ALA A 534 -16.73 -29.69 -27.53
CA ALA A 534 -15.61 -29.06 -28.25
C ALA A 534 -15.20 -27.68 -27.72
N ARG A 535 -16.14 -26.83 -27.31
CA ARG A 535 -15.87 -25.50 -26.71
C ARG A 535 -15.26 -25.62 -25.31
N ARG A 536 -15.77 -26.56 -24.50
CA ARG A 536 -15.26 -26.83 -23.14
C ARG A 536 -13.81 -27.33 -23.16
N ARG A 537 -13.36 -27.98 -24.24
CA ARG A 537 -11.94 -28.36 -24.41
C ARG A 537 -10.99 -27.16 -24.48
N ASP A 538 -11.39 -26.08 -25.15
CA ASP A 538 -10.56 -24.87 -25.27
C ASP A 538 -10.45 -24.15 -23.91
N GLU A 539 -11.57 -24.01 -23.19
CA GLU A 539 -11.61 -23.41 -21.85
C GLU A 539 -10.78 -24.21 -20.84
N VAL A 540 -10.88 -25.54 -20.87
CA VAL A 540 -10.04 -26.43 -20.07
C VAL A 540 -8.56 -26.22 -20.39
N GLN A 541 -8.19 -26.12 -21.67
CA GLN A 541 -6.79 -25.91 -22.05
C GLN A 541 -6.25 -24.55 -21.57
N ILE A 542 -7.07 -23.49 -21.63
CA ILE A 542 -6.73 -22.16 -21.12
C ILE A 542 -6.53 -22.21 -19.60
N THR A 543 -7.47 -22.83 -18.89
CA THR A 543 -7.45 -22.98 -17.41
C THR A 543 -6.22 -23.78 -16.96
N LEU A 544 -5.92 -24.91 -17.61
CA LEU A 544 -4.74 -25.72 -17.31
C LEU A 544 -3.42 -24.98 -17.57
N LYS A 545 -3.35 -24.16 -18.63
CA LYS A 545 -2.17 -23.31 -18.88
C LYS A 545 -1.96 -22.32 -17.73
N ARG A 546 -3.04 -21.74 -17.20
CA ARG A 546 -2.99 -20.81 -16.06
C ARG A 546 -2.60 -21.51 -14.76
N LEU A 547 -3.20 -22.67 -14.46
CA LEU A 547 -2.84 -23.49 -13.31
C LEU A 547 -1.35 -23.88 -13.35
N TYR A 548 -0.82 -24.20 -14.53
CA TYR A 548 0.61 -24.48 -14.69
C TYR A 548 1.52 -23.27 -14.38
N ARG A 549 1.07 -22.03 -14.68
CA ARG A 549 1.79 -20.80 -14.30
C ARG A 549 1.86 -20.66 -12.78
N TYR A 550 0.72 -20.82 -12.08
CA TYR A 550 0.70 -20.79 -10.61
C TYR A 550 1.54 -21.90 -10.00
N PHE A 551 1.43 -23.11 -10.54
CA PHE A 551 2.22 -24.26 -10.10
C PHE A 551 3.72 -23.99 -10.22
N THR A 552 4.17 -23.45 -11.36
CA THR A 552 5.59 -23.15 -11.59
C THR A 552 6.11 -22.09 -10.61
N TRP A 553 5.34 -21.02 -10.37
CA TRP A 553 5.69 -19.98 -9.38
C TRP A 553 5.79 -20.55 -7.97
N LEU A 554 4.80 -21.35 -7.55
CA LEU A 554 4.79 -21.98 -6.23
C LEU A 554 5.90 -22.99 -6.07
N LYS A 555 6.22 -23.76 -7.12
CA LYS A 555 7.32 -24.71 -7.10
C LYS A 555 8.66 -24.01 -6.89
N ALA A 556 8.84 -22.84 -7.50
CA ALA A 556 10.02 -22.02 -7.29
C ALA A 556 10.10 -21.49 -5.85
N THR A 557 8.95 -21.06 -5.29
CA THR A 557 8.82 -20.56 -3.91
C THR A 557 9.05 -21.66 -2.87
N GLU A 558 8.42 -22.83 -3.02
CA GLU A 558 8.54 -23.99 -2.14
C GLU A 558 9.99 -24.48 -2.09
N ALA A 559 10.60 -24.70 -3.26
CA ALA A 559 11.95 -25.24 -3.34
C ALA A 559 12.97 -24.27 -2.72
N MET A 560 12.79 -22.95 -2.92
CA MET A 560 13.63 -21.93 -2.32
C MET A 560 13.48 -21.86 -0.80
N ALA A 561 12.25 -21.83 -0.29
CA ALA A 561 11.97 -21.85 1.15
C ALA A 561 12.57 -23.10 1.81
N LYS A 562 12.38 -24.26 1.17
CA LYS A 562 12.88 -25.56 1.63
C LYS A 562 14.40 -25.64 1.64
N ALA A 563 15.07 -25.05 0.65
CA ALA A 563 16.53 -24.95 0.63
C ALA A 563 17.07 -24.04 1.74
N LEU A 564 16.47 -22.86 1.94
CA LEU A 564 16.87 -21.94 3.01
C LEU A 564 16.60 -22.52 4.41
N HIS A 565 15.48 -23.23 4.60
CA HIS A 565 15.22 -24.01 5.83
C HIS A 565 16.41 -24.92 6.16
N ARG A 566 16.91 -25.68 5.19
CA ARG A 566 18.06 -26.59 5.38
C ARG A 566 19.36 -25.85 5.71
N VAL A 567 19.62 -24.75 5.01
CA VAL A 567 20.80 -23.90 5.29
C VAL A 567 20.74 -23.37 6.72
N PHE A 568 19.62 -22.77 7.13
CA PHE A 568 19.46 -22.21 8.48
C PHE A 568 19.44 -23.29 9.56
N ALA A 569 18.86 -24.46 9.30
CA ALA A 569 18.90 -25.61 10.22
C ALA A 569 20.35 -26.03 10.52
N VAL A 570 21.22 -26.15 9.50
CA VAL A 570 22.63 -26.48 9.70
C VAL A 570 23.37 -25.36 10.45
N ILE A 571 23.17 -24.10 10.08
CA ILE A 571 23.78 -22.96 10.80
C ILE A 571 23.36 -22.97 12.28
N GLN A 572 22.09 -23.26 12.57
CA GLN A 572 21.56 -23.30 13.93
C GLN A 572 22.10 -24.49 14.74
N ARG A 573 22.23 -25.68 14.16
CA ARG A 573 22.85 -26.87 14.81
C ARG A 573 24.27 -26.61 15.30
N HIS A 574 25.00 -25.79 14.55
CA HIS A 574 26.37 -25.41 14.88
C HIS A 574 26.44 -24.19 15.80
N GLY A 575 25.32 -23.68 16.33
CA GLY A 575 25.31 -22.61 17.33
C GLY A 575 25.64 -21.22 16.78
N ASN A 576 25.69 -21.06 15.45
CA ASN A 576 26.00 -19.77 14.81
C ASN A 576 24.79 -18.81 14.74
N LEU A 577 23.63 -19.23 15.23
CA LEU A 577 22.46 -18.37 15.49
C LEU A 577 22.11 -18.42 16.98
N ARG A 578 22.22 -17.27 17.66
CA ARG A 578 21.91 -17.16 19.08
C ARG A 578 20.39 -17.24 19.31
N LYS A 579 19.94 -18.31 19.98
CA LYS A 579 18.57 -18.42 20.49
C LYS A 579 18.46 -17.74 21.87
N PRO A 580 17.47 -16.87 22.11
CA PRO A 580 17.25 -16.29 23.44
C PRO A 580 16.82 -17.37 24.44
N SER A 581 17.21 -17.26 25.70
CA SER A 581 16.75 -18.13 26.80
C SER A 581 16.32 -17.27 28.02
N PRO A 582 15.23 -16.50 27.90
CA PRO A 582 14.76 -15.63 28.98
C PRO A 582 14.18 -16.44 30.14
N ALA A 583 14.20 -15.89 31.36
CA ALA A 583 13.70 -16.57 32.57
C ALA A 583 12.16 -16.80 32.57
N TYR A 584 11.41 -16.00 31.82
CA TYR A 584 9.94 -15.98 31.84
C TYR A 584 9.29 -16.49 30.53
N ALA A 585 10.03 -17.13 29.62
CA ALA A 585 9.46 -17.70 28.40
C ALA A 585 10.12 -19.03 28.00
N SER A 586 9.33 -19.94 27.44
CA SER A 586 9.77 -21.22 26.90
C SER A 586 9.80 -21.21 25.37
N ASP A 587 10.40 -22.24 24.76
CA ASP A 587 10.35 -22.43 23.30
C ASP A 587 8.92 -22.65 22.81
N HIS A 588 8.13 -23.41 23.56
CA HIS A 588 6.71 -23.66 23.28
C HIS A 588 5.92 -22.36 23.23
N LEU A 589 6.00 -21.50 24.26
CA LEU A 589 5.25 -20.24 24.30
C LEU A 589 5.65 -19.29 23.17
N ARG A 590 6.92 -19.32 22.75
CA ARG A 590 7.40 -18.53 21.61
C ARG A 590 6.87 -19.05 20.29
N TYR A 591 6.86 -20.36 20.10
CA TYR A 591 6.26 -21.00 18.93
C TYR A 591 4.78 -20.65 18.84
N GLU A 592 4.03 -20.85 19.93
CA GLU A 592 2.60 -20.54 19.99
C GLU A 592 2.33 -19.07 19.64
N LEU A 593 3.11 -18.14 20.20
CA LEU A 593 2.99 -16.71 19.89
C LEU A 593 3.31 -16.41 18.42
N ARG A 594 4.36 -17.03 17.87
CA ARG A 594 4.78 -16.85 16.46
C ARG A 594 3.74 -17.40 15.49
N MET A 595 3.16 -18.54 15.82
CA MET A 595 2.21 -19.28 15.02
C MET A 595 0.76 -18.88 15.26
N ARG A 596 0.48 -18.01 16.24
CA ARG A 596 -0.84 -17.44 16.53
C ARG A 596 -1.63 -17.02 15.29
N PRO A 597 -1.02 -16.47 14.22
CA PRO A 597 -1.76 -16.16 13.00
C PRO A 597 -2.46 -17.33 12.32
N PHE A 598 -2.02 -18.56 12.61
CA PHE A 598 -2.43 -19.78 11.95
C PHE A 598 -3.16 -20.77 12.89
N LEU A 599 -3.12 -20.55 14.21
CA LEU A 599 -3.66 -21.50 15.21
C LEU A 599 -5.17 -21.67 15.18
N ASN A 600 -5.91 -20.66 14.69
CA ASN A 600 -7.38 -20.67 14.66
C ASN A 600 -7.95 -21.01 13.28
N LEU A 601 -7.11 -21.48 12.35
CA LEU A 601 -7.55 -21.92 11.02
C LEU A 601 -7.99 -23.37 11.09
N SER A 602 -9.04 -23.71 10.35
CA SER A 602 -9.48 -25.09 10.21
C SER A 602 -8.55 -25.86 9.27
N ILE A 603 -8.26 -25.30 8.09
CA ILE A 603 -7.42 -25.91 7.06
C ILE A 603 -6.45 -24.87 6.47
N PRO A 604 -5.12 -25.10 6.41
CA PRO A 604 -4.41 -26.26 6.94
C PRO A 604 -4.49 -26.33 8.46
N GLU A 605 -4.56 -27.54 9.00
CA GLU A 605 -4.61 -27.77 10.44
C GLU A 605 -3.37 -27.18 11.15
N PRO A 606 -3.55 -26.56 12.32
CA PRO A 606 -2.43 -26.11 13.16
C PRO A 606 -1.50 -27.28 13.49
N ILE A 607 -0.20 -27.06 13.36
CA ILE A 607 0.81 -28.08 13.67
C ILE A 607 1.24 -27.92 15.13
N ASP A 608 1.16 -29.00 15.90
CA ASP A 608 1.65 -29.01 17.28
C ASP A 608 3.15 -28.76 17.37
N PHE A 609 3.57 -28.11 18.46
CA PHE A 609 4.97 -27.73 18.68
C PHE A 609 5.92 -28.92 18.55
N ASP A 610 5.60 -30.07 19.15
CA ASP A 610 6.48 -31.24 19.15
C ASP A 610 6.65 -31.84 17.75
N VAL A 611 5.56 -31.90 16.97
CA VAL A 611 5.56 -32.36 15.57
C VAL A 611 6.39 -31.41 14.70
N ALA A 612 6.23 -30.10 14.91
CA ALA A 612 7.03 -29.09 14.24
C ALA A 612 8.52 -29.26 14.58
N GLN A 613 8.89 -29.39 15.86
CA GLN A 613 10.30 -29.49 16.28
C GLN A 613 11.04 -30.69 15.64
N GLN A 614 10.36 -31.84 15.50
CA GLN A 614 10.94 -33.01 14.83
C GLN A 614 11.30 -32.69 13.36
N SER A 615 10.34 -32.12 12.62
CA SER A 615 10.52 -31.78 11.20
C SER A 615 11.48 -30.60 10.98
N LEU A 616 11.47 -29.62 11.89
CA LEU A 616 12.29 -28.41 11.83
C LEU A 616 13.76 -28.69 12.02
N SER A 617 14.07 -29.51 13.01
CA SER A 617 15.44 -29.74 13.46
C SER A 617 16.24 -30.60 12.48
N LEU A 618 15.55 -31.44 11.69
CA LEU A 618 16.09 -32.43 10.74
C LEU A 618 17.09 -33.41 11.40
N GLN A 619 17.15 -33.50 12.73
CA GLN A 619 18.30 -34.01 13.50
C GLN A 619 18.77 -35.42 13.10
N ASP A 620 17.84 -36.22 12.55
CA ASP A 620 18.08 -37.57 12.06
C ASP A 620 18.94 -37.64 10.78
N LEU A 621 19.12 -36.53 10.08
CA LEU A 621 19.92 -36.44 8.86
C LEU A 621 21.29 -35.80 9.11
N PRO A 622 22.39 -36.38 8.55
CA PRO A 622 23.71 -35.79 8.65
C PRO A 622 23.79 -34.48 7.86
N ASP A 623 24.59 -33.53 8.34
CA ASP A 623 24.67 -32.18 7.76
C ASP A 623 25.06 -32.20 6.27
N GLU A 624 25.92 -33.13 5.85
CA GLU A 624 26.30 -33.29 4.44
C GLU A 624 25.09 -33.63 3.56
N SER A 625 24.24 -34.57 3.99
CA SER A 625 23.02 -34.94 3.26
C SER A 625 22.01 -33.78 3.24
N VAL A 626 21.88 -33.04 4.35
CA VAL A 626 21.00 -31.87 4.43
C VAL A 626 21.44 -30.78 3.44
N LEU A 627 22.75 -30.55 3.29
CA LEU A 627 23.29 -29.59 2.33
C LEU A 627 23.25 -30.07 0.88
N GLU A 628 23.39 -31.37 0.62
CA GLU A 628 23.16 -31.95 -0.71
C GLU A 628 21.70 -31.78 -1.14
N GLN A 629 20.74 -32.02 -0.24
CA GLN A 629 19.34 -31.73 -0.48
C GLN A 629 19.12 -30.23 -0.76
N ALA A 630 19.73 -29.35 0.04
CA ALA A 630 19.62 -27.90 -0.15
C ALA A 630 20.15 -27.47 -1.53
N SER A 631 21.25 -28.07 -1.99
CA SER A 631 21.83 -27.82 -3.31
C SER A 631 20.88 -28.23 -4.45
N SER A 632 20.28 -29.43 -4.36
CA SER A 632 19.31 -29.91 -5.35
C SER A 632 18.04 -29.04 -5.38
N LEU A 633 17.55 -28.62 -4.22
CA LEU A 633 16.38 -27.75 -4.08
C LEU A 633 16.63 -26.36 -4.66
N VAL A 634 17.79 -25.74 -4.40
CA VAL A 634 18.16 -24.45 -5.00
C VAL A 634 18.25 -24.53 -6.52
N GLN A 635 18.76 -25.64 -7.08
CA GLN A 635 18.78 -25.85 -8.52
C GLN A 635 17.36 -25.98 -9.09
N THR A 636 16.48 -26.68 -8.37
CA THR A 636 15.06 -26.81 -8.73
C THR A 636 14.35 -25.46 -8.71
N ALA A 637 14.55 -24.67 -7.65
CA ALA A 637 14.01 -23.33 -7.51
C ALA A 637 14.47 -22.42 -8.65
N ARG A 638 15.77 -22.42 -8.94
CA ARG A 638 16.35 -21.62 -10.04
C ARG A 638 15.76 -22.00 -11.40
N LYS A 639 15.66 -23.29 -11.72
CA LYS A 639 15.06 -23.75 -12.98
C LYS A 639 13.58 -23.34 -13.10
N ALA A 640 12.84 -23.42 -12.00
CA ALA A 640 11.45 -22.98 -11.97
C ALA A 640 11.34 -21.46 -12.16
N TRP A 641 12.21 -20.65 -11.55
CA TRP A 641 12.26 -19.21 -11.80
C TRP A 641 12.67 -18.85 -13.23
N GLU A 642 13.59 -19.60 -13.83
CA GLU A 642 13.95 -19.45 -15.26
C GLU A 642 12.73 -19.72 -16.16
N GLU A 643 11.89 -20.70 -15.82
CA GLU A 643 10.64 -20.98 -16.53
C GLU A 643 9.58 -19.88 -16.34
N VAL A 644 9.44 -19.36 -15.11
CA VAL A 644 8.58 -18.20 -14.82
C VAL A 644 9.01 -17.01 -15.67
N LEU A 645 10.30 -16.67 -15.65
CA LEU A 645 10.85 -15.56 -16.42
C LEU A 645 10.67 -15.75 -17.92
N ARG A 646 10.82 -16.99 -18.43
CA ARG A 646 10.62 -17.34 -19.84
C ARG A 646 9.15 -17.19 -20.27
N SER A 647 8.23 -17.53 -19.38
CA SER A 647 6.79 -17.38 -19.62
C SER A 647 6.36 -15.92 -19.64
N GLY A 648 7.06 -15.07 -18.88
CA GLY A 648 6.81 -13.63 -18.78
C GLY A 648 5.55 -13.29 -17.98
N TRP A 649 5.38 -12.00 -17.74
CA TRP A 649 4.12 -11.43 -17.27
C TRP A 649 3.10 -11.45 -18.42
N GLU A 650 1.90 -12.04 -18.22
CA GLU A 650 0.83 -11.97 -19.23
C GLU A 650 -0.19 -10.90 -18.83
N SER A 651 -0.30 -9.84 -19.62
CA SER A 651 -1.35 -8.81 -19.50
C SER A 651 -2.29 -8.79 -20.71
N LYS A 652 -2.52 -9.94 -21.37
CA LYS A 652 -3.42 -10.01 -22.53
C LYS A 652 -4.89 -9.94 -22.09
N PRO A 653 -5.76 -9.19 -22.79
CA PRO A 653 -7.19 -9.19 -22.51
C PRO A 653 -7.82 -10.56 -22.82
N LEU A 654 -8.84 -10.95 -22.06
CA LEU A 654 -9.58 -12.21 -22.25
C LEU A 654 -10.42 -12.27 -23.55
N ARG A 655 -10.38 -11.24 -24.41
CA ARG A 655 -10.90 -11.28 -25.79
C ARG A 655 -10.04 -10.43 -26.74
N PRO A 656 -9.85 -10.83 -28.01
CA PRO A 656 -9.44 -9.89 -29.03
C PRO A 656 -10.57 -8.88 -29.24
N THR A 657 -10.26 -7.60 -29.11
CA THR A 657 -11.06 -6.53 -29.74
C THR A 657 -11.30 -6.90 -31.20
N ASP A 658 -12.52 -6.65 -31.69
CA ASP A 658 -12.97 -7.00 -33.04
C ASP A 658 -11.87 -6.87 -34.11
N PRO A 659 -11.64 -7.90 -34.96
CA PRO A 659 -10.63 -7.86 -36.01
C PRO A 659 -10.91 -6.85 -37.14
N LYS A 660 -11.91 -5.96 -36.97
CA LYS A 660 -12.30 -4.95 -37.95
C LYS A 660 -11.81 -3.53 -37.64
N ALA A 661 -11.14 -3.31 -36.52
CA ALA A 661 -10.50 -2.02 -36.20
C ALA A 661 -8.97 -2.18 -36.21
N GLY A 662 -8.35 -2.27 -37.39
CA GLY A 662 -6.89 -2.45 -37.43
C GLY A 662 -6.28 -2.68 -38.81
N THR A 663 -6.56 -1.79 -39.76
CA THR A 663 -5.64 -1.57 -40.89
C THR A 663 -5.26 -0.11 -40.85
N GLU A 664 -4.23 0.23 -40.08
CA GLU A 664 -3.29 1.32 -40.36
C GLU A 664 -2.10 1.26 -39.37
N GLY A 665 -0.90 1.10 -39.93
CA GLY A 665 0.35 1.57 -39.33
C GLY A 665 0.98 0.78 -38.18
N THR A 666 1.65 -0.33 -38.48
CA THR A 666 2.68 -0.94 -37.63
C THR A 666 3.93 -0.07 -37.56
N GLY A 667 3.85 1.03 -36.82
CA GLY A 667 5.00 1.63 -36.15
C GLY A 667 5.08 1.06 -34.75
N ARG A 668 6.08 0.22 -34.44
CA ARG A 668 6.45 -0.08 -33.05
C ARG A 668 6.93 1.22 -32.40
N SER A 669 5.99 2.04 -31.94
CA SER A 669 6.27 3.01 -30.88
C SER A 669 6.74 2.20 -29.67
N LYS A 670 7.82 2.62 -29.02
CA LYS A 670 8.30 2.02 -27.78
C LYS A 670 7.24 2.28 -26.71
N THR A 671 6.19 1.46 -26.66
CA THR A 671 5.30 1.38 -25.50
C THR A 671 6.19 1.03 -24.32
N VAL A 672 6.36 1.96 -23.39
CA VAL A 672 6.99 1.73 -22.09
C VAL A 672 6.37 0.44 -21.56
N ALA A 673 7.19 -0.58 -21.29
CA ALA A 673 6.68 -1.80 -20.68
C ALA A 673 5.90 -1.39 -19.42
N PRO A 674 4.68 -1.92 -19.19
CA PRO A 674 3.89 -1.49 -18.05
C PRO A 674 4.73 -1.64 -16.78
N ILE A 675 4.70 -0.66 -15.87
CA ILE A 675 5.58 -0.66 -14.68
C ILE A 675 5.49 -1.97 -13.90
N VAL A 676 4.32 -2.59 -13.92
CA VAL A 676 4.06 -3.93 -13.38
C VAL A 676 4.96 -4.98 -14.02
N ASP A 677 5.09 -5.02 -15.34
CA ASP A 677 5.98 -5.98 -16.03
C ASP A 677 7.45 -5.75 -15.67
N SER A 678 7.89 -4.49 -15.60
CA SER A 678 9.27 -4.19 -15.22
C SER A 678 9.58 -4.58 -13.77
N GLU A 679 8.68 -4.24 -12.84
CA GLU A 679 8.82 -4.54 -11.42
C GLU A 679 8.68 -6.05 -11.16
N TRP A 680 7.70 -6.71 -11.78
CA TRP A 680 7.53 -8.17 -11.71
C TRP A 680 8.76 -8.91 -12.24
N THR A 681 9.27 -8.48 -13.40
CA THR A 681 10.49 -9.05 -14.00
C THR A 681 11.70 -8.84 -13.10
N GLN A 682 11.80 -7.68 -12.46
CA GLN A 682 12.88 -7.37 -11.53
C GLN A 682 12.78 -8.20 -10.25
N ASP A 683 11.58 -8.44 -9.73
CA ASP A 683 11.33 -9.30 -8.57
C ASP A 683 11.76 -10.75 -8.86
N VAL A 684 11.35 -11.31 -10.00
CA VAL A 684 11.76 -12.65 -10.44
C VAL A 684 13.29 -12.76 -10.57
N ARG A 685 13.93 -11.75 -11.19
CA ARG A 685 15.40 -11.70 -11.28
C ARG A 685 16.07 -11.61 -9.91
N SER A 686 15.45 -10.91 -8.98
CA SER A 686 15.93 -10.76 -7.60
C SER A 686 15.82 -12.08 -6.82
N ALA A 687 14.73 -12.83 -7.00
CA ALA A 687 14.58 -14.19 -6.49
C ALA A 687 15.63 -15.16 -7.08
N MET A 688 15.93 -15.06 -8.39
CA MET A 688 17.01 -15.83 -9.02
C MET A 688 18.39 -15.50 -8.45
N LYS A 689 18.68 -14.21 -8.20
CA LYS A 689 19.92 -13.80 -7.52
C LYS A 689 20.01 -14.38 -6.11
N ALA A 690 18.91 -14.41 -5.37
CA ALA A 690 18.85 -15.06 -4.06
C ALA A 690 19.12 -16.59 -4.16
N CYS A 691 18.64 -17.27 -5.21
CA CYS A 691 18.99 -18.68 -5.45
C CYS A 691 20.51 -18.87 -5.66
N ILE A 692 21.14 -18.00 -6.46
CA ILE A 692 22.60 -18.03 -6.69
C ILE A 692 23.35 -17.77 -5.38
N GLY A 693 22.94 -16.75 -4.62
CA GLY A 693 23.52 -16.46 -3.32
C GLY A 693 23.41 -17.63 -2.35
N THR A 694 22.27 -18.32 -2.35
CA THR A 694 22.04 -19.51 -1.51
C THR A 694 22.95 -20.67 -1.92
N ALA A 695 23.15 -20.89 -3.23
CA ALA A 695 24.13 -21.88 -3.71
C ALA A 695 25.56 -21.59 -3.22
N ILE A 696 25.96 -20.31 -3.22
CA ILE A 696 27.27 -19.87 -2.71
C ILE A 696 27.36 -20.10 -1.20
N ALA A 697 26.30 -19.77 -0.45
CA ALA A 697 26.23 -20.02 0.99
C ALA A 697 26.34 -21.53 1.31
N ILE A 698 25.62 -22.39 0.58
CA ILE A 698 25.71 -23.85 0.72
C ILE A 698 27.15 -24.33 0.49
N ALA A 699 27.81 -23.87 -0.59
CA ALA A 699 29.19 -24.26 -0.89
C ALA A 699 30.18 -23.82 0.20
N ALA A 700 30.03 -22.59 0.71
CA ALA A 700 30.85 -22.07 1.81
C ALA A 700 30.64 -22.86 3.11
N LEU A 701 29.39 -23.19 3.44
CA LEU A 701 29.04 -23.98 4.61
C LEU A 701 29.57 -25.42 4.52
N SER A 702 29.41 -26.08 3.37
CA SER A 702 29.98 -27.41 3.11
C SER A 702 31.50 -27.43 3.23
N LYS A 703 32.18 -26.37 2.76
CA LYS A 703 33.64 -26.24 2.90
C LYS A 703 34.05 -26.07 4.36
N ALA A 704 33.36 -25.21 5.10
CA ALA A 704 33.65 -24.95 6.51
C ALA A 704 33.46 -26.23 7.36
N LEU A 705 32.41 -27.01 7.10
CA LEU A 705 32.16 -28.28 7.79
C LEU A 705 33.28 -29.31 7.55
N LYS A 706 33.82 -29.39 6.33
CA LYS A 706 34.94 -30.28 6.01
C LYS A 706 36.25 -29.89 6.72
N VAL A 707 36.47 -28.59 6.95
CA VAL A 707 37.68 -28.08 7.63
C VAL A 707 37.60 -28.26 9.14
N SER A 708 36.41 -28.18 9.73
CA SER A 708 36.17 -28.21 11.19
C SER A 708 36.12 -29.63 11.79
N GLY A 709 36.75 -30.62 11.16
CA GLY A 709 36.59 -32.06 11.44
C GLY A 709 36.31 -32.43 12.90
N ASN A 710 35.22 -33.19 13.12
CA ASN A 710 34.79 -33.74 14.42
C ASN A 710 34.62 -32.75 15.59
N THR A 711 34.25 -31.49 15.31
CA THR A 711 33.75 -30.59 16.38
C THR A 711 32.37 -31.08 16.87
N ALA A 712 32.20 -31.19 18.20
CA ALA A 712 30.96 -31.67 18.80
C ALA A 712 29.79 -30.71 18.47
N LYS A 713 28.65 -31.28 18.04
CA LYS A 713 27.41 -30.51 17.77
C LYS A 713 27.12 -29.56 18.94
N GLY A 714 26.90 -28.28 18.64
CA GLY A 714 26.59 -27.23 19.63
C GLY A 714 27.77 -26.40 20.15
N THR A 715 29.01 -26.66 19.74
CA THR A 715 30.19 -25.88 20.21
C THR A 715 30.59 -24.68 19.33
N GLY A 716 29.83 -24.37 18.26
CA GLY A 716 30.28 -23.39 17.27
C GLY A 716 31.24 -24.03 16.26
N ILE A 717 31.09 -23.75 14.97
CA ILE A 717 32.24 -23.84 14.05
C ILE A 717 33.05 -22.55 14.28
N PRO A 718 34.23 -22.56 14.94
CA PRO A 718 34.89 -21.34 15.41
C PRO A 718 35.31 -20.39 14.26
N SER A 719 35.48 -20.93 13.05
CA SER A 719 35.82 -20.17 11.84
C SER A 719 34.61 -19.58 11.11
N LEU A 720 33.37 -20.00 11.43
CA LEU A 720 32.20 -19.65 10.64
C LEU A 720 31.59 -18.31 11.09
N LYS A 721 31.80 -17.26 10.29
CA LYS A 721 31.08 -15.99 10.46
C LYS A 721 29.86 -15.96 9.55
N VAL A 722 28.69 -15.83 10.15
CA VAL A 722 27.40 -15.72 9.46
C VAL A 722 26.86 -14.31 9.59
N VAL A 723 26.60 -13.66 8.46
CA VAL A 723 25.99 -12.33 8.40
C VAL A 723 24.74 -12.42 7.54
N ILE A 724 23.60 -12.00 8.08
CA ILE A 724 22.35 -11.92 7.33
C ILE A 724 22.15 -10.43 6.96
N PRO A 725 22.20 -10.08 5.67
CA PRO A 725 21.98 -8.70 5.23
C PRO A 725 20.59 -8.19 5.63
N PRO A 726 20.47 -7.00 6.26
CA PRO A 726 19.18 -6.41 6.58
C PRO A 726 18.42 -5.99 5.32
N VAL A 727 17.12 -5.74 5.45
CA VAL A 727 16.30 -5.25 4.35
C VAL A 727 16.81 -3.89 3.87
N GLY A 728 16.94 -3.71 2.55
CA GLY A 728 17.52 -2.51 1.92
C GLY A 728 19.04 -2.56 1.71
N ASP A 729 19.75 -3.55 2.27
CA ASP A 729 21.18 -3.74 2.00
C ASP A 729 21.41 -4.20 0.55
N ARG A 730 22.50 -3.74 -0.09
CA ARG A 730 22.86 -4.13 -1.46
C ARG A 730 22.97 -5.65 -1.64
N ASP A 731 23.37 -6.34 -0.59
CA ASP A 731 23.54 -7.78 -0.57
C ASP A 731 22.27 -8.54 -0.16
N ARG A 732 21.20 -7.83 0.20
CA ARG A 732 19.85 -8.39 0.35
C ARG A 732 19.13 -8.34 -0.99
N TRP A 733 19.38 -9.33 -1.84
CA TRP A 733 18.85 -9.34 -3.22
C TRP A 733 17.33 -9.36 -3.31
N HIS A 734 16.63 -9.95 -2.35
CA HIS A 734 15.17 -10.02 -2.33
C HIS A 734 14.64 -9.90 -0.89
N VAL A 735 13.52 -9.20 -0.73
CA VAL A 735 12.96 -8.86 0.60
C VAL A 735 12.51 -10.10 1.38
N ALA A 736 11.88 -11.08 0.72
CA ALA A 736 11.44 -12.34 1.35
C ALA A 736 12.52 -13.43 1.46
N TRP A 737 13.72 -13.23 0.89
CA TRP A 737 14.79 -14.26 0.84
C TRP A 737 16.10 -13.76 1.48
N PRO A 738 16.18 -13.54 2.80
CA PRO A 738 17.43 -13.36 3.54
C PRO A 738 18.42 -14.52 3.31
N VAL A 739 19.35 -14.33 2.38
CA VAL A 739 20.43 -15.28 2.17
C VAL A 739 21.57 -14.98 3.14
N PRO A 740 22.03 -15.96 3.95
CA PRO A 740 23.16 -15.75 4.84
C PRO A 740 24.47 -15.66 4.05
N LYS A 741 25.29 -14.67 4.36
CA LYS A 741 26.69 -14.61 3.95
C LYS A 741 27.53 -15.40 4.92
N ILE A 742 28.29 -16.35 4.37
CA ILE A 742 29.13 -17.26 5.13
C ILE A 742 30.58 -17.03 4.71
N SER A 743 31.41 -16.67 5.69
CA SER A 743 32.87 -16.57 5.53
C SER A 743 33.59 -17.44 6.56
N SER A 744 34.65 -18.12 6.11
CA SER A 744 35.49 -19.04 6.89
C SER A 744 36.95 -18.61 6.96
#